data_AF-A0A7R7VVR7-F1
#
_entry.id   AF-A0A7R7VVR7-F1
#
_cell.length_a   1.000
_cell.length_b   1.000
_cell.length_c   1.000
_cell.angle_alpha   90.00
_cell.angle_beta   90.00
_cell.angle_gamma   90.00
#
_symmetry.space_group_name_H-M   'P 1'
#
loop_
_entity.id
_entity.type
_entity.pdbx_description
1 polymer ?
#
loop_
_entity_poly.entity_id
_entity_poly.type
_entity_poly.pdbx_seq_one_letter_code
_entity_poly.pdbx_strand_id
1 'polypeptide(L)'
;MSEHETPRVPDGQPNPVMVGPGMKTLGDDAYTKASTVTPSLNVDKKHPVASDAPSYFSDNPGTRTAPPPDGDSDVTTPATPEQAAKNAKSGRELLRRLSLVGGTPQTIPEPDPREQHPGLRLSGRIISAAFCIPYKLYFQSGSDWELKTRRGTSALFDSFAYLGSDSTKWSHTLVGWTGEIEPIENEKSPLQHIPINVGAKPQGLSGATTGPVPLPVNKAAAPVPVDASQKQPAHPLLEGIRVTKKDRDRLDAQLSCCRYGRIAPVWLTDETEDQEPEDTLLLEDQGRWRRYAERELYPLLHYKQHGPTDGRCERSWWADYVRMNRLFADRILEEYQEGDIVWIHDYHLFLLPIMLRQRIPNLFIGFFLHAPFPSSEFLRCLAKRKEVLTGVLGANMLGFQTFSYSRHFSSCCTRILGFDSNSAGVDAYGAHVAVDVFPIGIDAKAIQDAAFGAPEIEKAVAGLRRLYAGKKIIVGRDRLDSVRGVSQKLQAFELFLERYPEWRDKVVLIQVTSPTSVEEEKEDPENKIASQVSTLVASIHGRFGSLSSSPIQYYPQYLTPHEYFALLRVADVGLITTVRDGMNTTGLEYVICQQENHGPLILSEFSGTAGTLSNAIHINPWDLAGVAGAINQALTMSPEEKKEQHTKLYRHVTTNTVGSWSKQYLNRLLTNLSSFDQSESTPALDRAKLLRQYRRARKRLFMFDYDGTLTPIVKDPQAAIPSDRVLRTIKSLAADPRNAVWIISGRDQAFLDEWMGHIPELGLSAEHGCFIRKPRSDDWENLAEKTNMGWQKEVMEVFQHYAERTQGSFIERKRVALTWHYRRADPEYGAFQARECRKELEETVMKRWDVEVMAGKANLEVRPTFVNKGFIATRLVNEYGTMPGKAPEFILCLGDDFTDEDMFRALQKFDLPSSHVYSVTVGASSKQTEASWHLLEPADVIGTIGMLNNSSSNQEY
;
A
#
# COMPACT_ATOMS: atom_id res chain seq x y z
N MET A 1 -15.79 53.66 27.42
CA MET A 1 -17.04 54.14 28.03
C MET A 1 -18.13 54.12 26.96
N SER A 2 -19.39 53.90 27.36
CA SER A 2 -20.64 53.84 26.55
C SER A 2 -20.65 52.89 25.33
N GLU A 3 -21.41 51.80 25.24
CA GLU A 3 -22.85 51.51 25.49
C GLU A 3 -23.82 51.79 24.33
N HIS A 4 -24.62 50.75 24.01
CA HIS A 4 -25.86 50.72 23.20
C HIS A 4 -25.76 51.18 21.70
N GLU A 5 -26.60 50.74 20.75
CA GLU A 5 -27.88 50.01 20.80
C GLU A 5 -28.12 49.19 19.50
N THR A 6 -29.15 48.33 19.43
CA THR A 6 -29.51 47.51 18.24
C THR A 6 -30.65 48.11 17.40
N PRO A 7 -30.68 47.89 16.07
CA PRO A 7 -31.84 48.25 15.24
C PRO A 7 -32.78 47.05 14.97
N ARG A 8 -34.10 47.31 15.00
CA ARG A 8 -35.18 46.40 14.53
C ARG A 8 -35.44 46.57 13.03
N VAL A 9 -36.04 45.55 12.40
CA VAL A 9 -36.67 45.63 11.06
C VAL A 9 -38.11 45.07 11.17
N PRO A 10 -39.11 45.57 10.42
CA PRO A 10 -40.54 45.48 10.81
C PRO A 10 -41.35 44.30 10.24
N ASP A 11 -42.57 44.15 10.77
CA ASP A 11 -43.56 43.11 10.48
C ASP A 11 -44.18 43.17 9.06
N GLY A 12 -44.61 42.02 8.51
CA GLY A 12 -45.31 42.03 7.22
C GLY A 12 -45.79 40.75 6.53
N GLN A 13 -45.74 39.52 7.08
CA GLN A 13 -46.52 38.35 6.58
C GLN A 13 -46.55 37.16 7.59
N PRO A 14 -47.49 36.19 7.48
CA PRO A 14 -48.00 35.42 8.64
C PRO A 14 -47.39 34.03 8.93
N ASN A 15 -47.71 33.56 10.15
CA ASN A 15 -47.34 32.30 10.84
C ASN A 15 -47.45 30.97 10.06
N PRO A 16 -46.80 29.92 10.59
CA PRO A 16 -47.57 28.74 11.05
C PRO A 16 -47.48 28.42 12.55
N VAL A 17 -48.55 27.79 13.06
CA VAL A 17 -48.94 27.61 14.48
C VAL A 17 -49.93 26.41 14.56
N MET A 18 -49.98 25.53 15.57
CA MET A 18 -49.18 25.35 16.80
C MET A 18 -49.08 23.86 17.21
N VAL A 19 -47.97 23.50 17.87
CA VAL A 19 -47.87 22.73 19.14
C VAL A 19 -49.01 21.79 19.58
N GLY A 20 -48.63 20.54 19.92
CA GLY A 20 -48.98 19.87 21.19
C GLY A 20 -49.94 18.67 21.10
N PRO A 21 -50.16 17.90 22.21
CA PRO A 21 -49.67 18.04 23.60
C PRO A 21 -48.80 16.82 24.05
N GLY A 22 -48.27 16.67 25.27
CA GLY A 22 -48.20 17.51 26.49
C GLY A 22 -48.09 16.67 27.78
N MET A 23 -47.59 17.26 28.88
CA MET A 23 -47.28 16.70 30.24
C MET A 23 -45.89 16.06 30.43
N LYS A 24 -45.21 16.13 31.59
CA LYS A 24 -45.04 17.11 32.69
C LYS A 24 -44.27 16.40 33.83
N THR A 25 -43.21 17.04 34.33
CA THR A 25 -42.65 16.98 35.71
C THR A 25 -41.99 15.71 36.27
N LEU A 26 -40.99 15.96 37.15
CA LEU A 26 -40.16 15.03 37.97
C LEU A 26 -39.04 14.31 37.18
N GLY A 27 -37.79 14.25 37.62
CA GLY A 27 -37.10 14.81 38.81
C GLY A 27 -35.60 14.41 38.80
N ASP A 28 -34.77 15.01 39.66
CA ASP A 28 -33.30 14.81 39.70
C ASP A 28 -32.87 13.41 40.17
N ASP A 29 -32.90 12.40 39.29
CA ASP A 29 -32.44 11.03 39.63
C ASP A 29 -31.87 10.24 38.42
N ALA A 30 -31.58 10.91 37.29
CA ALA A 30 -31.30 10.27 36.00
C ALA A 30 -29.82 9.88 35.74
N TYR A 31 -28.90 10.12 36.67
CA TYR A 31 -27.45 9.88 36.47
C TYR A 31 -26.85 8.70 37.25
N THR A 32 -27.68 7.90 37.94
CA THR A 32 -27.22 6.90 38.94
C THR A 32 -27.75 5.47 38.71
N LYS A 33 -28.41 5.17 37.58
CA LYS A 33 -28.92 3.82 37.27
C LYS A 33 -28.68 3.38 35.82
N ALA A 34 -27.42 3.08 35.50
CA ALA A 34 -27.03 2.34 34.29
C ALA A 34 -26.08 1.15 34.62
N SER A 35 -26.24 0.58 35.82
CA SER A 35 -25.30 -0.41 36.37
C SER A 35 -26.00 -1.47 37.24
N THR A 36 -27.01 -2.17 36.69
CA THR A 36 -27.51 -3.49 37.20
C THR A 36 -28.65 -4.05 36.33
N VAL A 37 -28.34 -4.75 35.23
CA VAL A 37 -29.18 -5.85 34.71
C VAL A 37 -28.28 -6.91 34.06
N THR A 38 -27.75 -7.83 34.87
CA THR A 38 -27.16 -9.09 34.37
C THR A 38 -28.01 -10.22 34.95
N PRO A 39 -28.83 -10.93 34.15
CA PRO A 39 -29.56 -12.08 34.64
C PRO A 39 -28.61 -13.27 34.80
N SER A 40 -28.33 -13.64 36.03
CA SER A 40 -27.72 -14.93 36.35
C SER A 40 -28.71 -16.06 36.06
N LEU A 41 -28.30 -17.07 35.28
CA LEU A 41 -29.08 -18.30 35.13
C LEU A 41 -28.30 -19.52 35.62
N ASN A 42 -28.96 -20.25 36.52
CA ASN A 42 -28.46 -21.49 37.09
C ASN A 42 -28.45 -22.62 36.06
N VAL A 43 -27.58 -23.59 36.30
CA VAL A 43 -27.48 -24.84 35.55
C VAL A 43 -28.75 -25.67 35.75
N ASP A 44 -29.37 -26.12 34.66
CA ASP A 44 -30.03 -27.42 34.67
C ASP A 44 -29.97 -28.15 33.32
N LYS A 45 -30.05 -29.48 33.36
CA LYS A 45 -29.61 -30.37 32.27
C LYS A 45 -30.77 -30.89 31.40
N LYS A 46 -30.72 -30.65 30.08
CA LYS A 46 -30.90 -31.64 28.98
C LYS A 46 -31.21 -30.96 27.62
N HIS A 47 -30.82 -31.65 26.53
CA HIS A 47 -31.04 -31.35 25.11
C HIS A 47 -30.24 -30.18 24.48
N PRO A 48 -29.35 -30.44 23.51
CA PRO A 48 -28.79 -29.41 22.64
C PRO A 48 -29.70 -29.20 21.41
N VAL A 49 -30.02 -27.93 21.11
CA VAL A 49 -30.55 -27.49 19.81
C VAL A 49 -29.44 -26.68 19.14
N ALA A 50 -29.09 -27.02 17.89
CA ALA A 50 -28.05 -26.34 17.14
C ALA A 50 -28.55 -24.99 16.59
N SER A 51 -27.65 -24.01 16.54
CA SER A 51 -27.89 -22.67 15.98
C SER A 51 -26.75 -22.35 15.02
N ASP A 52 -27.05 -22.32 13.72
CA ASP A 52 -26.06 -22.09 12.67
C ASP A 52 -25.63 -20.62 12.58
N ALA A 53 -24.49 -20.30 13.22
CA ALA A 53 -23.73 -19.07 12.97
C ALA A 53 -22.24 -19.32 13.28
N PRO A 54 -21.32 -19.26 12.29
CA PRO A 54 -19.92 -19.59 12.52
C PRO A 54 -19.16 -18.46 13.25
N SER A 55 -18.52 -18.80 14.36
CA SER A 55 -17.60 -17.91 15.08
C SER A 55 -16.23 -17.89 14.40
N TYR A 56 -15.67 -16.69 14.19
CA TYR A 56 -14.48 -16.45 13.37
C TYR A 56 -13.14 -16.94 14.00
N PHE A 57 -13.15 -17.46 15.23
CA PHE A 57 -11.93 -17.83 15.98
C PHE A 57 -11.92 -19.26 16.52
N SER A 58 -12.41 -20.24 15.76
CA SER A 58 -12.09 -21.65 16.01
C SER A 58 -12.41 -22.54 14.80
N ASP A 59 -11.39 -22.96 14.06
CA ASP A 59 -11.27 -24.35 13.60
C ASP A 59 -9.90 -24.63 12.97
N ASN A 60 -9.09 -25.44 13.67
CA ASN A 60 -7.91 -26.09 13.12
C ASN A 60 -8.10 -27.60 13.38
N PRO A 61 -8.35 -28.44 12.36
CA PRO A 61 -8.74 -29.82 12.58
C PRO A 61 -7.53 -30.69 12.92
N GLY A 62 -7.38 -31.14 14.18
CA GLY A 62 -6.25 -32.03 14.47
C GLY A 62 -5.93 -32.56 15.87
N THR A 63 -6.75 -32.43 16.91
CA THR A 63 -6.41 -33.07 18.22
C THR A 63 -7.63 -33.55 19.02
N ARG A 64 -7.91 -34.86 18.93
CA ARG A 64 -8.58 -35.64 19.99
C ARG A 64 -7.81 -36.93 20.22
N THR A 65 -7.07 -36.97 21.33
CA THR A 65 -6.38 -38.16 21.84
C THR A 65 -7.40 -39.13 22.45
N ALA A 66 -7.38 -40.39 22.01
CA ALA A 66 -8.02 -41.51 22.68
C ALA A 66 -6.95 -42.39 23.36
N PRO A 67 -7.25 -43.07 24.48
CA PRO A 67 -6.29 -43.93 25.17
C PRO A 67 -6.01 -45.23 24.39
N PRO A 68 -4.89 -45.93 24.66
CA PRO A 68 -4.45 -47.07 23.87
C PRO A 68 -5.18 -48.37 24.24
N PRO A 69 -5.41 -49.29 23.28
CA PRO A 69 -5.49 -50.72 23.52
C PRO A 69 -4.09 -51.37 23.43
N ASP A 70 -3.90 -52.47 24.16
CA ASP A 70 -2.64 -53.23 24.21
C ASP A 70 -2.31 -53.98 22.92
N GLY A 71 -1.01 -54.23 22.73
CA GLY A 71 -0.47 -55.37 21.96
C GLY A 71 -0.43 -55.26 20.43
N ASP A 72 0.73 -54.91 19.87
CA ASP A 72 1.58 -55.90 19.17
C ASP A 72 2.98 -55.35 18.83
N SER A 73 3.95 -56.24 18.67
CA SER A 73 5.36 -55.92 18.35
C SER A 73 5.66 -55.74 16.85
N ASP A 74 6.84 -55.19 16.54
CA ASP A 74 7.41 -54.92 15.20
C ASP A 74 6.79 -53.82 14.33
N VAL A 75 7.35 -52.60 14.45
CA VAL A 75 7.34 -51.59 13.36
C VAL A 75 8.71 -50.93 13.24
N THR A 76 9.45 -51.27 12.18
CA THR A 76 10.64 -50.52 11.75
C THR A 76 10.23 -49.19 11.09
N THR A 77 10.90 -48.09 11.47
CA THR A 77 10.68 -46.77 10.88
C THR A 77 11.19 -46.70 9.43
N PRO A 78 10.39 -46.22 8.46
CA PRO A 78 10.83 -46.08 7.07
C PRO A 78 11.81 -44.91 6.93
N ALA A 79 12.95 -45.14 6.27
CA ALA A 79 13.98 -44.12 6.08
C ALA A 79 13.73 -43.21 4.86
N THR A 80 12.88 -43.63 3.92
CA THR A 80 12.53 -42.84 2.72
C THR A 80 11.02 -42.85 2.44
N PRO A 81 10.48 -41.84 1.71
CA PRO A 81 9.08 -41.81 1.30
C PRO A 81 8.65 -43.03 0.48
N GLU A 82 9.53 -43.58 -0.35
CA GLU A 82 9.28 -44.80 -1.12
C GLU A 82 9.11 -46.03 -0.21
N GLN A 83 9.94 -46.15 0.83
CA GLN A 83 9.79 -47.21 1.85
C GLN A 83 8.49 -47.03 2.65
N ALA A 84 8.09 -45.79 2.96
CA ALA A 84 6.83 -45.48 3.62
C ALA A 84 5.61 -45.90 2.75
N ALA A 85 5.72 -45.75 1.43
CA ALA A 85 4.66 -46.11 0.48
C ALA A 85 4.56 -47.62 0.19
N LYS A 86 5.69 -48.34 0.12
CA LYS A 86 5.78 -49.70 -0.46
C LYS A 86 4.90 -50.79 0.19
N ASN A 87 4.38 -50.54 1.40
CA ASN A 87 3.54 -51.48 2.16
C ASN A 87 2.30 -50.82 2.80
N ALA A 88 1.87 -49.64 2.33
CA ALA A 88 0.71 -48.94 2.91
C ALA A 88 -0.63 -49.57 2.47
N LYS A 89 -1.35 -50.18 3.41
CA LYS A 89 -2.65 -50.86 3.15
C LYS A 89 -3.85 -49.91 3.09
N SER A 90 -3.69 -48.63 3.41
CA SER A 90 -4.74 -47.60 3.25
C SER A 90 -4.12 -46.20 3.14
N GLY A 91 -4.85 -45.24 2.54
CA GLY A 91 -4.38 -43.86 2.40
C GLY A 91 -4.12 -43.15 3.74
N ARG A 92 -4.85 -43.50 4.81
CA ARG A 92 -4.63 -42.95 6.16
C ARG A 92 -3.36 -43.48 6.80
N GLU A 93 -3.02 -44.76 6.56
CA GLU A 93 -1.76 -45.35 7.01
C GLU A 93 -0.56 -44.83 6.19
N LEU A 94 -0.74 -44.57 4.88
CA LEU A 94 0.26 -43.91 4.04
C LEU A 94 0.62 -42.52 4.60
N LEU A 95 -0.37 -41.67 4.86
CA LEU A 95 -0.17 -40.33 5.44
C LEU A 95 0.54 -40.39 6.80
N ARG A 96 0.15 -41.35 7.66
CA ARG A 96 0.82 -41.58 8.95
C ARG A 96 2.30 -41.99 8.76
N ARG A 97 2.60 -42.90 7.83
CA ARG A 97 3.98 -43.34 7.57
C ARG A 97 4.85 -42.25 6.97
N LEU A 98 4.30 -41.42 6.07
CA LEU A 98 4.98 -40.24 5.55
C LEU A 98 5.28 -39.22 6.66
N SER A 99 4.36 -39.03 7.61
CA SER A 99 4.60 -38.14 8.77
C SER A 99 5.67 -38.63 9.76
N LEU A 100 6.09 -39.90 9.64
CA LEU A 100 7.13 -40.52 10.48
C LEU A 100 8.52 -40.52 9.82
N VAL A 101 8.65 -40.01 8.58
CA VAL A 101 9.95 -39.86 7.91
C VAL A 101 10.68 -38.65 8.49
N GLY A 102 11.27 -38.83 9.67
CA GLY A 102 12.11 -37.85 10.35
C GLY A 102 13.49 -37.70 9.69
N GLY A 103 13.51 -37.12 8.50
CA GLY A 103 14.75 -36.76 7.79
C GLY A 103 15.25 -35.37 8.17
N THR A 104 16.55 -35.24 8.43
CA THR A 104 17.26 -33.96 8.34
C THR A 104 16.97 -33.31 6.98
N PRO A 105 16.86 -31.97 6.89
CA PRO A 105 16.64 -31.29 5.62
C PRO A 105 17.89 -31.44 4.73
N GLN A 106 17.93 -32.51 3.94
CA GLN A 106 18.70 -32.51 2.71
C GLN A 106 18.12 -31.40 1.84
N THR A 107 18.91 -30.36 1.60
CA THR A 107 18.57 -29.27 0.70
C THR A 107 18.44 -29.86 -0.71
N ILE A 108 17.21 -30.18 -1.09
CA ILE A 108 16.83 -30.38 -2.48
C ILE A 108 17.29 -29.11 -3.22
N PRO A 109 18.13 -29.22 -4.26
CA PRO A 109 18.55 -28.05 -5.03
C PRO A 109 17.30 -27.32 -5.51
N GLU A 110 17.24 -26.00 -5.32
CA GLU A 110 16.07 -25.24 -5.74
C GLU A 110 15.87 -25.41 -7.26
N PRO A 111 14.65 -25.74 -7.73
CA PRO A 111 14.39 -25.83 -9.16
C PRO A 111 14.61 -24.46 -9.79
N ASP A 112 15.12 -24.44 -11.02
CA ASP A 112 15.39 -23.17 -11.70
C ASP A 112 14.06 -22.44 -11.97
N PRO A 113 13.88 -21.18 -11.54
CA PRO A 113 12.64 -20.43 -11.79
C PRO A 113 12.33 -20.29 -13.28
N ARG A 114 13.36 -20.35 -14.15
CA ARG A 114 13.22 -20.33 -15.62
C ARG A 114 12.60 -21.64 -16.16
N GLU A 115 12.87 -22.76 -15.51
CA GLU A 115 12.27 -24.06 -15.84
C GLU A 115 10.84 -24.19 -15.30
N GLN A 116 10.54 -23.56 -14.16
CA GLN A 116 9.20 -23.54 -13.57
C GLN A 116 8.19 -22.70 -14.37
N HIS A 117 8.63 -21.56 -14.93
CA HIS A 117 7.76 -20.64 -15.66
C HIS A 117 8.30 -20.31 -17.07
N PRO A 118 8.35 -21.30 -17.99
CA PRO A 118 8.96 -21.13 -19.31
C PRO A 118 8.26 -20.10 -20.20
N GLY A 119 6.97 -19.80 -19.95
CA GLY A 119 6.23 -18.76 -20.66
C GLY A 119 6.78 -17.35 -20.43
N LEU A 120 7.25 -17.06 -19.21
CA LEU A 120 7.67 -15.71 -18.79
C LEU A 120 9.05 -15.29 -19.33
N ARG A 121 9.79 -16.18 -20.01
CA ARG A 121 11.13 -15.91 -20.60
C ARG A 121 12.11 -15.20 -19.66
N LEU A 122 12.10 -15.59 -18.37
CA LEU A 122 12.90 -14.97 -17.32
C LEU A 122 14.41 -15.01 -17.63
N SER A 123 15.10 -13.89 -17.43
CA SER A 123 16.55 -13.80 -17.61
C SER A 123 17.32 -14.58 -16.53
N GLY A 124 16.74 -14.72 -15.34
CA GLY A 124 17.41 -15.20 -14.13
C GLY A 124 18.10 -14.09 -13.32
N ARG A 125 17.84 -12.81 -13.62
CA ARG A 125 18.34 -11.65 -12.86
C ARG A 125 17.23 -10.97 -12.05
N ILE A 126 17.60 -10.46 -10.87
CA ILE A 126 16.75 -9.60 -10.04
C ILE A 126 17.47 -8.27 -9.82
N ILE A 127 16.79 -7.17 -10.10
CA ILE A 127 17.23 -5.81 -9.82
C ILE A 127 16.42 -5.29 -8.63
N SER A 128 16.99 -5.32 -7.43
CA SER A 128 16.37 -4.71 -6.26
C SER A 128 16.67 -3.22 -6.20
N ALA A 129 15.67 -2.40 -5.92
CA ALA A 129 15.79 -0.95 -5.78
C ALA A 129 15.45 -0.52 -4.35
N ALA A 130 16.41 0.04 -3.63
CA ALA A 130 16.24 0.53 -2.26
C ALA A 130 16.83 1.93 -2.12
N PHE A 131 16.29 2.73 -1.18
CA PHE A 131 16.67 4.14 -1.10
C PHE A 131 18.17 4.38 -0.92
N CYS A 132 18.85 3.65 -0.04
CA CYS A 132 20.29 3.77 0.18
C CYS A 132 21.02 2.44 -0.02
N ILE A 133 22.25 2.48 -0.51
CA ILE A 133 23.18 1.34 -0.49
C ILE A 133 23.53 0.93 0.97
N PRO A 134 23.93 -0.33 1.21
CA PRO A 134 24.26 -0.85 2.56
C PRO A 134 25.51 -0.24 3.20
N TYR A 135 26.20 0.68 2.53
CA TYR A 135 27.39 1.36 3.01
C TYR A 135 27.14 2.87 3.21
N LYS A 136 27.80 3.46 4.19
CA LYS A 136 28.16 4.88 4.24
C LYS A 136 29.50 5.05 3.52
N LEU A 137 29.63 6.12 2.75
CA LEU A 137 30.80 6.41 1.93
C LEU A 137 31.64 7.53 2.54
N TYR A 138 32.94 7.28 2.67
CA TYR A 138 33.93 8.26 3.06
C TYR A 138 34.85 8.57 1.87
N PHE A 139 35.01 9.86 1.55
CA PHE A 139 35.69 10.30 0.33
C PHE A 139 36.94 11.14 0.58
N GLN A 140 37.98 10.87 -0.21
CA GLN A 140 39.13 11.74 -0.41
C GLN A 140 39.47 11.74 -1.90
N SER A 141 39.69 12.93 -2.46
CA SER A 141 39.97 13.07 -3.90
C SER A 141 41.24 12.31 -4.29
N GLY A 142 41.13 11.47 -5.32
CA GLY A 142 42.22 10.64 -5.85
C GLY A 142 42.56 9.36 -5.06
N SER A 143 41.87 9.04 -3.96
CA SER A 143 42.02 7.75 -3.26
C SER A 143 40.90 6.75 -3.59
N ASP A 144 41.00 5.54 -3.09
CA ASP A 144 39.85 4.62 -3.01
C ASP A 144 38.85 5.10 -1.93
N TRP A 145 37.61 4.64 -2.01
CA TRP A 145 36.55 4.98 -1.06
C TRP A 145 36.62 4.10 0.18
N GLU A 146 36.46 4.70 1.36
CA GLU A 146 36.29 3.94 2.61
C GLU A 146 34.80 3.64 2.83
N LEU A 147 34.47 2.35 2.95
CA LEU A 147 33.10 1.83 3.06
C LEU A 147 32.81 1.38 4.50
N LYS A 148 31.85 2.01 5.19
CA LYS A 148 31.40 1.57 6.52
C LYS A 148 29.96 1.06 6.46
N THR A 149 29.66 -0.09 7.07
CA THR A 149 28.30 -0.67 7.03
C THR A 149 27.25 0.26 7.66
N ARG A 150 26.17 0.53 6.92
CA ARG A 150 25.05 1.38 7.35
C ARG A 150 24.25 0.66 8.44
N ARG A 151 23.98 1.35 9.55
CA ARG A 151 23.19 0.82 10.68
C ARG A 151 21.70 1.08 10.47
N GLY A 152 20.85 0.19 11.00
CA GLY A 152 19.41 0.46 11.21
C GLY A 152 18.42 -0.28 10.30
N THR A 153 18.87 -0.97 9.26
CA THR A 153 18.03 -1.71 8.28
C THR A 153 18.60 -3.11 8.00
N SER A 154 18.85 -3.90 9.06
CA SER A 154 19.44 -5.25 8.98
C SER A 154 18.62 -6.18 8.06
N ALA A 155 17.35 -6.43 8.39
CA ALA A 155 16.53 -7.43 7.69
C ALA A 155 16.42 -7.23 6.16
N LEU A 156 16.40 -5.97 5.68
CA LEU A 156 16.37 -5.67 4.25
C LEU A 156 17.73 -5.92 3.58
N PHE A 157 18.83 -5.51 4.20
CA PHE A 157 20.15 -5.78 3.64
C PHE A 157 20.52 -7.27 3.76
N ASP A 158 20.04 -7.98 4.79
CA ASP A 158 20.15 -9.43 4.88
C ASP A 158 19.34 -10.13 3.77
N SER A 159 18.26 -9.53 3.26
CA SER A 159 17.51 -10.10 2.12
C SER A 159 18.25 -9.95 0.80
N PHE A 160 18.93 -8.82 0.59
CA PHE A 160 19.84 -8.62 -0.54
C PHE A 160 21.10 -9.50 -0.43
N ALA A 161 21.60 -9.75 0.78
CA ALA A 161 22.71 -10.68 1.01
C ALA A 161 22.28 -12.13 0.74
N TYR A 162 21.02 -12.48 1.04
CA TYR A 162 20.46 -13.77 0.68
C TYR A 162 20.35 -13.92 -0.85
N LEU A 163 19.75 -12.95 -1.55
CA LEU A 163 19.63 -12.96 -3.01
C LEU A 163 20.97 -12.93 -3.74
N GLY A 164 21.97 -12.23 -3.19
CA GLY A 164 23.33 -12.18 -3.71
C GLY A 164 24.21 -13.39 -3.39
N SER A 165 23.68 -14.42 -2.72
CA SER A 165 24.44 -15.61 -2.32
C SER A 165 24.20 -16.81 -3.23
N ASP A 166 25.18 -17.73 -3.28
CA ASP A 166 25.10 -19.02 -3.98
C ASP A 166 23.95 -19.94 -3.53
N SER A 167 23.23 -19.56 -2.46
CA SER A 167 22.04 -20.28 -1.98
C SER A 167 20.79 -20.02 -2.82
N THR A 168 20.85 -19.11 -3.81
CA THR A 168 19.81 -18.90 -4.81
C THR A 168 20.35 -19.13 -6.23
N LYS A 169 19.46 -19.30 -7.21
CA LYS A 169 19.81 -19.33 -8.64
C LYS A 169 19.75 -17.97 -9.33
N TRP A 170 19.42 -16.90 -8.59
CA TRP A 170 19.26 -15.56 -9.14
C TRP A 170 20.59 -14.81 -9.19
N SER A 171 20.80 -14.05 -10.27
CA SER A 171 21.85 -13.03 -10.30
C SER A 171 21.29 -11.71 -9.77
N HIS A 172 21.76 -11.28 -8.60
CA HIS A 172 21.24 -10.10 -7.91
C HIS A 172 22.03 -8.82 -8.22
N THR A 173 21.31 -7.75 -8.56
CA THR A 173 21.84 -6.38 -8.68
C THR A 173 21.05 -5.45 -7.76
N LEU A 174 21.72 -4.66 -6.93
CA LEU A 174 21.11 -3.67 -6.04
C LEU A 174 21.33 -2.26 -6.58
N VAL A 175 20.25 -1.55 -6.91
CA VAL A 175 20.27 -0.13 -7.25
C VAL A 175 19.87 0.69 -6.01
N GLY A 176 20.67 1.70 -5.67
CA GLY A 176 20.37 2.59 -4.54
C GLY A 176 21.25 3.83 -4.50
N TRP A 177 20.78 4.91 -3.85
CA TRP A 177 21.58 6.12 -3.69
C TRP A 177 22.78 5.84 -2.77
N THR A 178 23.90 6.52 -3.05
CA THR A 178 25.12 6.49 -2.23
C THR A 178 24.87 6.82 -0.76
N GLY A 179 23.80 7.57 -0.48
CA GLY A 179 23.65 8.32 0.76
C GLY A 179 24.57 9.54 0.78
N GLU A 180 24.61 10.17 1.94
CA GLU A 180 25.51 11.27 2.26
C GLU A 180 26.95 10.78 2.20
N ILE A 181 27.77 11.48 1.42
CA ILE A 181 29.22 11.29 1.39
C ILE A 181 29.86 12.20 2.44
N GLU A 182 30.63 11.59 3.35
CA GLU A 182 31.38 12.30 4.40
C GLU A 182 32.86 12.44 3.93
N PRO A 183 33.50 13.63 4.03
CA PRO A 183 34.91 13.78 3.67
C PRO A 183 35.82 13.10 4.72
N ILE A 184 36.94 12.53 4.28
CA ILE A 184 37.96 11.99 5.20
C ILE A 184 38.78 13.15 5.77
N GLU A 185 38.56 13.45 7.06
CA GLU A 185 39.38 14.42 7.79
C GLU A 185 40.80 13.87 8.02
N ASN A 186 41.81 14.56 7.49
CA ASN A 186 43.20 14.24 7.77
C ASN A 186 43.59 14.80 9.15
N GLU A 187 43.89 13.93 10.13
CA GLU A 187 44.41 14.28 11.48
C GLU A 187 45.79 15.01 11.47
N LYS A 188 46.27 15.50 10.33
CA LYS A 188 47.55 16.20 10.17
C LYS A 188 47.38 17.70 9.91
N SER A 189 46.67 18.37 10.82
CA SER A 189 46.82 19.81 11.06
C SER A 189 47.70 20.00 12.31
N PRO A 190 48.94 20.52 12.21
CA PRO A 190 49.75 20.76 13.40
C PRO A 190 49.10 21.83 14.27
N LEU A 191 48.94 21.53 15.56
CA LEU A 191 48.45 22.46 16.58
C LEU A 191 49.22 23.79 16.50
N GLN A 192 48.57 24.85 16.00
CA GLN A 192 49.15 26.19 16.06
C GLN A 192 49.22 26.64 17.53
N HIS A 193 50.43 26.87 17.99
CA HIS A 193 50.73 27.30 19.35
C HIS A 193 49.92 28.55 19.75
N ILE A 194 49.13 28.41 20.82
CA ILE A 194 48.65 29.57 21.60
C ILE A 194 49.86 30.13 22.36
N PRO A 195 50.27 31.39 22.14
CA PRO A 195 51.36 31.98 22.91
C PRO A 195 50.86 32.32 24.33
N ILE A 196 51.41 31.62 25.32
CA ILE A 196 51.14 31.88 26.74
C ILE A 196 51.83 33.18 27.13
N ASN A 197 51.07 34.23 27.44
CA ASN A 197 51.61 35.50 27.94
C ASN A 197 51.48 35.56 29.46
N VAL A 198 52.58 35.26 30.17
CA VAL A 198 52.71 35.46 31.63
C VAL A 198 53.44 36.78 31.86
N GLY A 199 52.81 37.76 32.51
CA GLY A 199 53.51 39.02 32.83
C GLY A 199 52.73 40.05 33.65
N ALA A 200 53.26 40.35 34.85
CA ALA A 200 53.09 41.58 35.64
C ALA A 200 51.76 41.91 36.38
N LYS A 201 51.86 41.89 37.71
CA LYS A 201 51.19 42.77 38.71
C LYS A 201 52.28 43.76 39.25
N PRO A 202 52.00 44.72 40.16
CA PRO A 202 50.92 45.73 40.20
C PRO A 202 51.40 47.14 40.68
N GLN A 203 50.60 48.21 40.54
CA GLN A 203 50.65 49.53 41.27
C GLN A 203 49.51 50.44 40.71
N GLY A 204 48.91 51.44 41.37
CA GLY A 204 48.94 51.87 42.78
C GLY A 204 48.39 53.33 43.01
N LEU A 205 47.17 53.46 43.58
CA LEU A 205 46.63 54.58 44.41
C LEU A 205 46.14 55.96 43.84
N SER A 206 45.07 56.47 44.50
CA SER A 206 44.52 57.85 44.58
C SER A 206 43.79 58.44 43.34
N GLY A 207 42.74 59.30 43.45
CA GLY A 207 42.09 59.97 44.60
C GLY A 207 40.59 60.32 44.35
N ALA A 208 39.97 61.15 45.19
CA ALA A 208 38.52 61.06 45.51
C ALA A 208 37.55 62.17 44.98
N THR A 209 36.24 61.82 44.97
CA THR A 209 35.01 62.68 45.03
C THR A 209 34.66 63.59 43.82
N THR A 210 33.40 63.88 43.45
CA THR A 210 32.07 63.89 44.15
C THR A 210 30.86 63.52 43.25
N GLY A 211 29.77 62.98 43.83
CA GLY A 211 28.38 63.16 43.31
C GLY A 211 27.79 62.01 42.44
N PRO A 212 26.55 61.52 42.69
CA PRO A 212 26.11 60.23 42.13
C PRO A 212 25.13 60.32 40.93
N VAL A 213 25.45 59.57 39.86
CA VAL A 213 24.48 58.99 38.91
C VAL A 213 24.94 57.56 38.56
N PRO A 214 24.25 56.49 39.00
CA PRO A 214 24.61 55.13 38.61
C PRO A 214 23.97 54.74 37.27
N LEU A 215 24.81 54.69 36.24
CA LEU A 215 24.56 54.00 34.97
C LEU A 215 24.35 52.48 35.20
N PRO A 216 23.71 51.76 34.26
CA PRO A 216 23.50 50.32 34.37
C PRO A 216 24.80 49.52 34.38
N VAL A 217 24.79 48.43 35.15
CA VAL A 217 25.92 47.54 35.37
C VAL A 217 26.02 46.51 34.23
N ASN A 218 26.86 46.78 33.23
CA ASN A 218 28.01 45.92 32.85
C ASN A 218 28.66 46.42 31.53
N LYS A 219 29.95 46.81 31.57
CA LYS A 219 30.68 47.32 30.39
C LYS A 219 31.27 46.25 29.46
N ALA A 220 31.06 44.96 29.75
CA ALA A 220 31.36 43.87 28.81
C ALA A 220 30.28 43.67 27.72
N ALA A 221 29.20 44.47 27.73
CA ALA A 221 28.01 44.29 26.88
C ALA A 221 27.70 45.51 25.98
N ALA A 222 28.73 46.17 25.45
CA ALA A 222 28.58 47.14 24.37
C ALA A 222 28.89 46.45 23.02
N PRO A 223 28.03 46.53 22.00
CA PRO A 223 28.30 45.92 20.70
C PRO A 223 29.47 46.63 20.02
N VAL A 224 30.43 45.85 19.54
CA VAL A 224 31.52 46.35 18.69
C VAL A 224 30.92 46.87 17.37
N PRO A 225 31.29 48.06 16.89
CA PRO A 225 30.88 48.50 15.55
C PRO A 225 31.49 47.55 14.52
N VAL A 226 30.65 46.76 13.84
CA VAL A 226 31.11 45.89 12.77
C VAL A 226 31.43 46.78 11.56
N ASP A 227 32.70 46.81 11.16
CA ASP A 227 33.13 47.52 9.96
C ASP A 227 32.45 46.89 8.74
N ALA A 228 31.59 47.65 8.07
CA ALA A 228 30.73 47.17 6.97
C ALA A 228 31.52 46.72 5.73
N SER A 229 32.85 46.88 5.73
CA SER A 229 33.76 46.45 4.68
C SER A 229 34.45 45.09 4.94
N GLN A 230 34.32 44.50 6.13
CA GLN A 230 34.86 43.17 6.42
C GLN A 230 33.79 42.07 6.32
N LYS A 231 33.89 41.24 5.26
CA LYS A 231 33.19 39.94 5.24
C LYS A 231 33.61 39.13 6.47
N GLN A 232 32.63 38.65 7.23
CA GLN A 232 32.86 37.58 8.20
C GLN A 232 33.56 36.40 7.49
N PRO A 233 34.54 35.72 8.13
CA PRO A 233 35.08 34.50 7.58
C PRO A 233 33.95 33.47 7.50
N ALA A 234 33.57 33.09 6.28
CA ALA A 234 32.57 32.07 6.05
C ALA A 234 33.04 30.75 6.70
N HIS A 235 32.12 30.04 7.36
CA HIS A 235 32.41 28.69 7.84
C HIS A 235 32.80 27.79 6.65
N PRO A 236 33.83 26.93 6.74
CA PRO A 236 34.37 26.20 5.58
C PRO A 236 33.47 25.10 4.97
N LEU A 237 32.21 25.00 5.37
CA LEU A 237 31.29 23.89 5.02
C LEU A 237 30.29 24.26 3.91
N LEU A 238 30.62 25.25 3.07
CA LEU A 238 29.78 25.73 1.96
C LEU A 238 30.33 25.39 0.55
N GLU A 239 31.48 24.71 0.44
CA GLU A 239 31.89 24.10 -0.83
C GLU A 239 31.37 22.66 -0.90
N GLY A 240 30.46 22.40 -1.85
CA GLY A 240 29.94 21.05 -2.11
C GLY A 240 31.02 20.05 -2.53
N ILE A 241 30.74 18.76 -2.35
CA ILE A 241 31.71 17.70 -2.67
C ILE A 241 31.77 17.50 -4.18
N ARG A 242 32.94 17.74 -4.77
CA ARG A 242 33.22 17.50 -6.19
C ARG A 242 33.73 16.08 -6.40
N VAL A 243 33.02 15.28 -7.19
CA VAL A 243 33.35 13.88 -7.49
C VAL A 243 33.55 13.72 -9.00
N THR A 244 34.75 13.33 -9.45
CA THR A 244 35.03 13.14 -10.87
C THR A 244 34.53 11.77 -11.36
N LYS A 245 34.30 11.64 -12.66
CA LYS A 245 33.97 10.34 -13.29
C LYS A 245 34.95 9.23 -12.91
N LYS A 246 36.25 9.50 -12.89
CA LYS A 246 37.27 8.52 -12.46
C LYS A 246 37.11 8.07 -11.01
N ASP A 247 36.55 8.91 -10.14
CA ASP A 247 36.29 8.57 -8.74
C ASP A 247 35.01 7.71 -8.62
N ARG A 248 34.01 7.99 -9.47
CA ARG A 248 32.80 7.16 -9.61
C ARG A 248 33.13 5.76 -10.16
N ASP A 249 33.96 5.68 -11.21
CA ASP A 249 34.42 4.43 -11.80
C ASP A 249 35.17 3.55 -10.77
N ARG A 250 35.94 4.16 -9.85
CA ARG A 250 36.58 3.44 -8.73
C ARG A 250 35.56 2.90 -7.73
N LEU A 251 34.53 3.69 -7.38
CA LEU A 251 33.45 3.20 -6.51
C LEU A 251 32.70 2.03 -7.15
N ASP A 252 32.32 2.16 -8.43
CA ASP A 252 31.62 1.10 -9.18
C ASP A 252 32.45 -0.18 -9.25
N ALA A 253 33.78 -0.07 -9.42
CA ALA A 253 34.69 -1.21 -9.33
C ALA A 253 34.67 -1.86 -7.93
N GLN A 254 34.76 -1.08 -6.84
CA GLN A 254 34.66 -1.58 -5.46
C GLN A 254 33.29 -2.21 -5.13
N LEU A 255 32.22 -1.74 -5.77
CA LEU A 255 30.83 -2.18 -5.59
C LEU A 255 30.39 -3.31 -6.55
N SER A 256 31.21 -3.64 -7.54
CA SER A 256 30.89 -4.61 -8.60
C SER A 256 30.69 -6.05 -8.12
N CYS A 257 31.39 -6.46 -7.05
CA CYS A 257 31.34 -7.81 -6.50
C CYS A 257 31.40 -7.75 -4.96
N CYS A 258 30.25 -7.87 -4.31
CA CYS A 258 30.14 -7.81 -2.85
C CYS A 258 29.16 -8.86 -2.31
N ARG A 259 29.00 -8.94 -0.97
CA ARG A 259 28.05 -9.86 -0.29
C ARG A 259 26.60 -9.72 -0.81
N TYR A 260 26.24 -8.58 -1.40
CA TYR A 260 24.90 -8.26 -1.89
C TYR A 260 24.76 -8.46 -3.41
N GLY A 261 25.71 -9.16 -4.06
CA GLY A 261 25.81 -9.24 -5.52
C GLY A 261 26.52 -8.01 -6.10
N ARG A 262 26.01 -7.49 -7.22
CA ARG A 262 26.50 -6.24 -7.82
C ARG A 262 25.72 -5.05 -7.27
N ILE A 263 26.39 -4.00 -6.79
CA ILE A 263 25.73 -2.74 -6.40
C ILE A 263 25.94 -1.70 -7.50
N ALA A 264 24.85 -1.05 -7.90
CA ALA A 264 24.78 0.04 -8.87
C ALA A 264 24.36 1.33 -8.14
N PRO A 265 25.31 2.22 -7.76
CA PRO A 265 24.97 3.45 -7.07
C PRO A 265 24.21 4.42 -7.97
N VAL A 266 23.23 5.10 -7.40
CA VAL A 266 22.54 6.25 -7.97
C VAL A 266 23.20 7.52 -7.43
N TRP A 267 23.60 8.42 -8.33
CA TRP A 267 24.13 9.74 -7.99
C TRP A 267 23.01 10.77 -8.11
N LEU A 268 22.77 11.55 -7.05
CA LEU A 268 21.72 12.57 -7.00
C LEU A 268 22.36 13.96 -6.98
N THR A 269 22.15 14.75 -8.03
CA THR A 269 22.86 16.03 -8.32
C THR A 269 21.88 17.13 -8.70
N ASP A 270 22.34 18.36 -8.96
CA ASP A 270 21.54 19.39 -9.65
C ASP A 270 21.65 19.37 -11.17
N GLU A 271 20.52 19.66 -11.83
CA GLU A 271 20.39 19.96 -13.25
C GLU A 271 20.41 21.49 -13.43
N THR A 272 21.50 22.13 -13.04
CA THR A 272 21.83 23.48 -13.52
C THR A 272 22.64 23.33 -14.79
N GLU A 273 21.99 23.46 -15.96
CA GLU A 273 22.52 23.10 -17.29
C GLU A 273 23.76 23.89 -17.77
N ASP A 274 24.32 24.84 -17.00
CA ASP A 274 25.11 25.94 -17.56
C ASP A 274 26.59 26.10 -17.13
N GLN A 275 27.15 25.44 -16.10
CA GLN A 275 28.45 25.91 -15.51
C GLN A 275 29.54 24.90 -15.09
N GLU A 276 29.35 23.58 -15.18
CA GLU A 276 30.38 22.59 -14.79
C GLU A 276 30.76 21.65 -15.95
N PRO A 277 32.02 21.17 -16.05
CA PRO A 277 32.45 20.24 -17.10
C PRO A 277 31.79 18.87 -16.94
N GLU A 278 31.33 18.28 -18.06
CA GLU A 278 30.49 17.05 -18.13
C GLU A 278 30.94 15.85 -17.27
N ASP A 279 32.24 15.75 -16.95
CA ASP A 279 32.81 14.64 -16.18
C ASP A 279 32.82 14.84 -14.64
N THR A 280 32.45 16.01 -14.10
CA THR A 280 32.48 16.29 -12.65
C THR A 280 31.08 16.53 -12.07
N LEU A 281 30.73 15.82 -10.99
CA LEU A 281 29.50 16.06 -10.25
C LEU A 281 29.78 16.93 -9.02
N LEU A 282 28.95 17.95 -8.81
CA LEU A 282 28.90 18.76 -7.59
C LEU A 282 27.76 18.27 -6.70
N LEU A 283 28.08 17.90 -5.46
CA LEU A 283 27.12 17.40 -4.47
C LEU A 283 26.92 18.43 -3.35
N GLU A 284 25.81 19.15 -3.41
CA GLU A 284 25.36 20.14 -2.43
C GLU A 284 24.05 19.69 -1.77
N ASP A 285 23.80 20.13 -0.53
CA ASP A 285 22.56 19.88 0.25
C ASP A 285 22.06 18.43 0.18
N GLN A 286 22.97 17.47 0.36
CA GLN A 286 22.77 16.04 0.04
C GLN A 286 21.54 15.40 0.72
N GLY A 287 21.10 15.86 1.89
CA GLY A 287 19.94 15.28 2.56
C GLY A 287 18.59 15.86 2.14
N ARG A 288 18.56 16.87 1.25
CA ARG A 288 17.30 17.37 0.65
C ARG A 288 16.42 16.27 0.05
N TRP A 289 17.07 15.23 -0.51
CA TRP A 289 16.42 14.06 -1.10
C TRP A 289 15.61 13.24 -0.09
N ARG A 290 15.94 13.32 1.21
CA ARG A 290 15.16 12.72 2.31
C ARG A 290 13.95 13.55 2.68
N ARG A 291 14.03 14.88 2.63
CA ARG A 291 13.10 15.80 3.30
C ARG A 291 11.62 15.46 3.03
N TYR A 292 11.21 15.21 1.79
CA TYR A 292 9.81 14.83 1.51
C TYR A 292 9.41 13.45 2.11
N ALA A 293 10.29 12.47 2.00
CA ALA A 293 10.02 11.11 2.45
C ALA A 293 10.00 11.02 3.99
N GLU A 294 10.98 11.64 4.66
CA GLU A 294 11.12 11.59 6.12
C GLU A 294 10.20 12.61 6.84
N ARG A 295 9.82 13.73 6.22
CA ARG A 295 8.96 14.77 6.84
C ARG A 295 7.48 14.71 6.47
N GLU A 296 7.12 14.33 5.25
CA GLU A 296 5.70 14.30 4.83
C GLU A 296 5.16 12.87 4.79
N LEU A 297 5.88 11.94 4.15
CA LEU A 297 5.40 10.55 4.02
C LEU A 297 5.54 9.78 5.34
N TYR A 298 6.73 9.73 5.94
CA TYR A 298 6.99 8.91 7.12
C TYR A 298 6.03 9.22 8.29
N PRO A 299 5.78 10.49 8.68
CA PRO A 299 4.90 10.79 9.80
C PRO A 299 3.44 10.42 9.47
N LEU A 300 2.99 10.67 8.23
CA LEU A 300 1.65 10.32 7.76
C LEU A 300 1.38 8.81 7.82
N LEU A 301 2.33 7.99 7.33
CA LEU A 301 2.25 6.53 7.40
C LEU A 301 2.10 6.03 8.86
N HIS A 302 2.71 6.77 9.80
CA HIS A 302 2.69 6.51 11.24
C HIS A 302 1.59 7.26 12.02
N TYR A 303 0.54 7.75 11.34
CA TYR A 303 -0.60 8.47 11.95
C TYR A 303 -0.22 9.75 12.71
N LYS A 304 0.75 10.49 12.19
CA LYS A 304 1.08 11.84 12.60
C LYS A 304 0.83 12.84 11.49
N GLN A 305 0.60 14.07 11.89
CA GLN A 305 0.42 15.22 11.01
C GLN A 305 1.18 16.37 11.64
N HIS A 306 1.92 17.12 10.83
CA HIS A 306 2.55 18.36 11.26
C HIS A 306 1.50 19.48 11.34
N GLY A 307 1.84 20.56 12.03
CA GLY A 307 1.04 21.79 11.98
C GLY A 307 1.03 22.37 10.55
N PRO A 308 0.04 23.21 10.21
CA PRO A 308 -0.05 23.80 8.87
C PRO A 308 1.20 24.63 8.57
N THR A 309 1.86 24.31 7.45
CA THR A 309 2.99 25.07 6.89
C THR A 309 2.49 26.06 5.83
N ASP A 310 3.38 26.91 5.30
CA ASP A 310 3.04 27.83 4.21
C ASP A 310 3.00 27.16 2.81
N GLY A 311 3.22 25.85 2.74
CA GLY A 311 3.22 25.05 1.53
C GLY A 311 4.32 25.38 0.50
N ARG A 312 5.28 26.27 0.81
CA ARG A 312 6.38 26.59 -0.12
C ARG A 312 7.47 25.53 -0.08
N CYS A 313 7.89 25.12 1.12
CA CYS A 313 8.92 24.08 1.26
C CYS A 313 8.42 22.71 0.76
N GLU A 314 7.17 22.35 1.02
CA GLU A 314 6.52 21.11 0.52
C GLU A 314 6.65 20.97 -1.01
N ARG A 315 6.45 22.07 -1.76
CA ARG A 315 6.58 22.07 -3.23
C ARG A 315 8.02 21.82 -3.69
N SER A 316 9.01 22.35 -2.97
CA SER A 316 10.43 22.09 -3.25
C SER A 316 10.75 20.62 -3.01
N TRP A 317 10.44 20.12 -1.81
CA TRP A 317 10.71 18.72 -1.44
C TRP A 317 9.99 17.73 -2.37
N TRP A 318 8.77 18.05 -2.84
CA TRP A 318 8.07 17.24 -3.84
C TRP A 318 8.80 17.20 -5.19
N ALA A 319 9.35 18.34 -5.65
CA ALA A 319 10.14 18.38 -6.87
C ALA A 319 11.42 17.52 -6.74
N ASP A 320 12.11 17.63 -5.60
CA ASP A 320 13.29 16.83 -5.26
C ASP A 320 12.93 15.32 -5.24
N TYR A 321 11.80 14.96 -4.63
CA TYR A 321 11.33 13.57 -4.53
C TYR A 321 10.96 12.95 -5.91
N VAL A 322 10.28 13.72 -6.77
CA VAL A 322 9.99 13.31 -8.16
C VAL A 322 11.29 13.14 -8.94
N ARG A 323 12.24 14.05 -8.78
CA ARG A 323 13.53 14.04 -9.50
C ARG A 323 14.42 12.89 -9.06
N MET A 324 14.49 12.61 -7.77
CA MET A 324 15.13 11.41 -7.22
C MET A 324 14.53 10.13 -7.83
N ASN A 325 13.21 9.98 -7.83
CA ASN A 325 12.55 8.80 -8.42
C ASN A 325 12.85 8.66 -9.92
N ARG A 326 12.98 9.77 -10.66
CA ARG A 326 13.39 9.78 -12.07
C ARG A 326 14.82 9.25 -12.26
N LEU A 327 15.79 9.75 -11.49
CA LEU A 327 17.19 9.30 -11.56
C LEU A 327 17.34 7.81 -11.19
N PHE A 328 16.54 7.31 -10.25
CA PHE A 328 16.43 5.87 -9.99
C PHE A 328 15.89 5.09 -11.20
N ALA A 329 14.85 5.60 -11.87
CA ALA A 329 14.31 4.97 -13.08
C ALA A 329 15.33 4.95 -14.22
N ASP A 330 16.08 6.03 -14.41
CA ASP A 330 17.18 6.12 -15.39
C ASP A 330 18.24 5.04 -15.11
N ARG A 331 18.78 4.97 -13.88
CA ARG A 331 19.81 3.99 -13.51
C ARG A 331 19.34 2.53 -13.61
N ILE A 332 18.09 2.22 -13.28
CA ILE A 332 17.53 0.86 -13.42
C ILE A 332 17.46 0.46 -14.90
N LEU A 333 17.09 1.37 -15.78
CA LEU A 333 16.93 1.09 -17.21
C LEU A 333 18.26 0.89 -17.95
N GLU A 334 19.36 1.46 -17.44
CA GLU A 334 20.72 1.16 -17.91
C GLU A 334 21.15 -0.29 -17.60
N GLU A 335 20.64 -0.87 -16.52
CA GLU A 335 21.00 -2.21 -16.03
C GLU A 335 20.02 -3.32 -16.49
N TYR A 336 18.81 -2.91 -16.88
CA TYR A 336 17.68 -3.77 -17.22
C TYR A 336 17.86 -4.50 -18.56
N GLN A 337 17.51 -5.79 -18.55
CA GLN A 337 17.38 -6.63 -19.73
C GLN A 337 15.98 -7.27 -19.77
N GLU A 338 15.51 -7.63 -20.97
CA GLU A 338 14.20 -8.27 -21.13
C GLU A 338 14.14 -9.59 -20.33
N GLY A 339 13.09 -9.75 -19.51
CA GLY A 339 12.94 -10.89 -18.60
C GLY A 339 13.55 -10.69 -17.20
N ASP A 340 14.17 -9.54 -16.89
CA ASP A 340 14.59 -9.18 -15.53
C ASP A 340 13.39 -8.85 -14.63
N ILE A 341 13.50 -9.20 -13.35
CA ILE A 341 12.52 -8.80 -12.32
C ILE A 341 13.06 -7.58 -11.55
N VAL A 342 12.31 -6.49 -11.52
CA VAL A 342 12.62 -5.30 -10.72
C VAL A 342 11.82 -5.34 -9.41
N TRP A 343 12.50 -5.28 -8.27
CA TRP A 343 11.87 -5.33 -6.94
C TRP A 343 12.16 -4.05 -6.15
N ILE A 344 11.13 -3.22 -5.97
CA ILE A 344 11.24 -1.88 -5.37
C ILE A 344 10.84 -1.90 -3.90
N HIS A 345 11.58 -1.19 -3.07
CA HIS A 345 11.39 -1.19 -1.62
C HIS A 345 11.12 0.20 -1.03
N ASP A 346 10.08 0.25 -0.20
CA ASP A 346 9.73 1.31 0.75
C ASP A 346 9.27 2.68 0.19
N TYR A 347 8.76 3.53 1.09
CA TYR A 347 8.06 4.79 0.77
C TYR A 347 8.90 5.87 0.08
N HIS A 348 10.23 5.72 0.02
CA HIS A 348 11.11 6.62 -0.73
C HIS A 348 10.88 6.50 -2.25
N LEU A 349 10.43 5.33 -2.72
CA LEU A 349 10.36 5.00 -4.14
C LEU A 349 8.92 4.77 -4.63
N PHE A 350 7.92 5.46 -4.05
CA PHE A 350 6.51 5.27 -4.43
C PHE A 350 6.21 5.65 -5.89
N LEU A 351 6.99 6.53 -6.52
CA LEU A 351 6.75 6.95 -7.91
C LEU A 351 7.51 6.10 -8.94
N LEU A 352 8.51 5.33 -8.49
CA LEU A 352 9.37 4.54 -9.36
C LEU A 352 8.62 3.49 -10.22
N PRO A 353 7.61 2.74 -9.73
CA PRO A 353 6.95 1.70 -10.53
C PRO A 353 6.26 2.27 -11.78
N ILE A 354 5.51 3.38 -11.66
CA ILE A 354 4.85 4.00 -12.82
C ILE A 354 5.87 4.62 -13.80
N MET A 355 6.97 5.19 -13.31
CA MET A 355 8.02 5.78 -14.16
C MET A 355 8.72 4.73 -15.03
N LEU A 356 8.97 3.54 -14.48
CA LEU A 356 9.48 2.39 -15.24
C LEU A 356 8.44 1.90 -16.26
N ARG A 357 7.20 1.69 -15.81
CA ARG A 357 6.08 1.21 -16.65
C ARG A 357 5.80 2.11 -17.86
N GLN A 358 5.92 3.43 -17.70
CA GLN A 358 5.73 4.41 -18.78
C GLN A 358 6.80 4.32 -19.87
N ARG A 359 8.00 3.83 -19.55
CA ARG A 359 9.12 3.72 -20.50
C ARG A 359 9.19 2.35 -21.16
N ILE A 360 8.89 1.28 -20.41
CA ILE A 360 8.79 -0.09 -20.91
C ILE A 360 7.55 -0.74 -20.26
N PRO A 361 6.45 -0.93 -21.01
CA PRO A 361 5.19 -1.44 -20.45
C PRO A 361 5.28 -2.85 -19.84
N ASN A 362 6.14 -3.71 -20.38
CA ASN A 362 6.16 -5.15 -20.08
C ASN A 362 7.14 -5.56 -18.96
N LEU A 363 7.64 -4.64 -18.13
CA LEU A 363 8.49 -5.03 -16.98
C LEU A 363 7.76 -5.95 -16.00
N PHE A 364 8.50 -6.86 -15.38
CA PHE A 364 8.08 -7.54 -14.16
C PHE A 364 8.49 -6.69 -12.95
N ILE A 365 7.52 -6.00 -12.33
CA ILE A 365 7.75 -5.09 -11.21
C ILE A 365 7.05 -5.60 -9.95
N GLY A 366 7.81 -5.91 -8.92
CA GLY A 366 7.31 -6.06 -7.55
C GLY A 366 7.58 -4.79 -6.73
N PHE A 367 6.65 -4.39 -5.87
CA PHE A 367 6.88 -3.37 -4.84
C PHE A 367 6.59 -3.96 -3.44
N PHE A 368 7.41 -3.60 -2.45
CA PHE A 368 7.19 -3.99 -1.05
C PHE A 368 7.33 -2.79 -0.10
N LEU A 369 6.30 -2.53 0.70
CA LEU A 369 6.33 -1.49 1.72
C LEU A 369 6.77 -2.05 3.07
N HIS A 370 7.89 -1.53 3.59
CA HIS A 370 8.39 -1.94 4.91
C HIS A 370 7.72 -1.16 6.04
N ALA A 371 7.39 0.11 5.80
CA ALA A 371 6.60 0.94 6.71
C ALA A 371 5.12 0.50 6.83
N PRO A 372 4.37 1.00 7.85
CA PRO A 372 2.91 0.87 7.89
C PRO A 372 2.24 1.55 6.70
N PHE A 373 1.02 1.14 6.36
CA PHE A 373 0.14 1.92 5.48
C PHE A 373 -1.04 2.54 6.27
N PRO A 374 -1.35 3.84 6.09
CA PRO A 374 -2.37 4.54 6.84
C PRO A 374 -3.77 4.34 6.25
N SER A 375 -4.81 4.50 7.07
CA SER A 375 -6.19 4.58 6.60
C SER A 375 -6.41 5.74 5.61
N SER A 376 -7.48 5.62 4.83
CA SER A 376 -7.94 6.62 3.86
C SER A 376 -8.23 7.98 4.50
N GLU A 377 -8.57 8.03 5.80
CA GLU A 377 -8.71 9.26 6.56
C GLU A 377 -7.40 10.07 6.58
N PHE A 378 -6.30 9.44 7.01
CA PHE A 378 -4.99 10.08 7.04
C PHE A 378 -4.45 10.32 5.63
N LEU A 379 -4.53 9.35 4.72
CA LEU A 379 -3.97 9.52 3.37
C LEU A 379 -4.67 10.64 2.57
N ARG A 380 -5.92 10.98 2.89
CA ARG A 380 -6.62 12.14 2.29
C ARG A 380 -6.00 13.49 2.67
N CYS A 381 -5.29 13.58 3.79
CA CYS A 381 -4.61 14.81 4.20
C CYS A 381 -3.37 15.13 3.33
N LEU A 382 -2.76 14.13 2.70
CA LEU A 382 -1.64 14.35 1.78
C LEU A 382 -2.12 15.06 0.50
N ALA A 383 -1.45 16.16 0.14
CA ALA A 383 -1.76 16.91 -1.07
C ALA A 383 -1.53 16.05 -2.34
N LYS A 384 -0.44 15.27 -2.35
CA LYS A 384 0.03 14.42 -3.45
C LYS A 384 -0.45 12.97 -3.41
N ARG A 385 -1.57 12.73 -2.72
CA ARG A 385 -2.15 11.39 -2.51
C ARG A 385 -2.47 10.62 -3.78
N LYS A 386 -2.84 11.31 -4.87
CA LYS A 386 -3.17 10.65 -6.15
C LYS A 386 -1.90 10.19 -6.83
N GLU A 387 -0.93 11.08 -6.95
CA GLU A 387 0.37 10.83 -7.56
C GLU A 387 1.10 9.68 -6.85
N VAL A 388 1.09 9.65 -5.52
CA VAL A 388 1.69 8.57 -4.72
C VAL A 388 0.99 7.22 -4.94
N LEU A 389 -0.35 7.16 -4.90
CA LEU A 389 -1.08 5.91 -5.13
C LEU A 389 -0.93 5.38 -6.57
N THR A 390 -1.07 6.27 -7.56
CA THR A 390 -0.84 5.93 -8.98
C THR A 390 0.60 5.48 -9.24
N GLY A 391 1.57 6.06 -8.53
CA GLY A 391 2.97 5.65 -8.61
C GLY A 391 3.16 4.17 -8.27
N VAL A 392 2.59 3.73 -7.16
CA VAL A 392 2.71 2.37 -6.64
C VAL A 392 1.94 1.36 -7.50
N LEU A 393 0.77 1.76 -8.02
CA LEU A 393 -0.04 0.93 -8.95
C LEU A 393 0.63 0.67 -10.31
N GLY A 394 1.83 1.21 -10.57
CA GLY A 394 2.66 0.78 -11.70
C GLY A 394 3.29 -0.63 -11.54
N ALA A 395 3.25 -1.22 -10.34
CA ALA A 395 3.76 -2.57 -10.08
C ALA A 395 2.76 -3.68 -10.48
N ASN A 396 3.24 -4.90 -10.73
CA ASN A 396 2.40 -6.08 -10.92
C ASN A 396 1.88 -6.64 -9.59
N MET A 397 2.71 -6.55 -8.53
CA MET A 397 2.34 -7.03 -7.19
C MET A 397 2.87 -6.10 -6.10
N LEU A 398 2.05 -5.89 -5.08
CA LEU A 398 2.33 -5.09 -3.89
C LEU A 398 2.35 -5.99 -2.65
N GLY A 399 3.44 -5.91 -1.88
CA GLY A 399 3.57 -6.62 -0.60
C GLY A 399 3.54 -5.67 0.59
N PHE A 400 2.84 -6.09 1.65
CA PHE A 400 2.76 -5.39 2.93
C PHE A 400 3.15 -6.30 4.10
N GLN A 401 3.58 -5.71 5.21
CA GLN A 401 3.91 -6.44 6.45
C GLN A 401 2.70 -7.09 7.13
N THR A 402 1.51 -6.46 7.03
CA THR A 402 0.28 -6.94 7.69
C THR A 402 -0.96 -6.76 6.81
N PHE A 403 -2.00 -7.56 7.06
CA PHE A 403 -3.28 -7.48 6.36
C PHE A 403 -4.05 -6.17 6.62
N SER A 404 -3.79 -5.50 7.76
CA SER A 404 -4.39 -4.19 8.01
C SER A 404 -3.88 -3.14 7.02
N TYR A 405 -2.59 -3.19 6.67
CA TYR A 405 -1.95 -2.25 5.76
C TYR A 405 -2.40 -2.49 4.30
N SER A 406 -2.49 -3.74 3.85
CA SER A 406 -3.03 -4.06 2.52
C SER A 406 -4.49 -3.62 2.38
N ARG A 407 -5.35 -3.91 3.37
CA ARG A 407 -6.75 -3.43 3.39
C ARG A 407 -6.85 -1.91 3.35
N HIS A 408 -5.99 -1.21 4.08
CA HIS A 408 -5.95 0.26 4.05
C HIS A 408 -5.52 0.79 2.68
N PHE A 409 -4.54 0.14 2.02
CA PHE A 409 -4.13 0.48 0.66
C PHE A 409 -5.28 0.30 -0.35
N SER A 410 -5.92 -0.87 -0.38
CA SER A 410 -7.06 -1.13 -1.30
C SER A 410 -8.21 -0.14 -1.10
N SER A 411 -8.60 0.13 0.16
CA SER A 411 -9.63 1.13 0.47
C SER A 411 -9.21 2.55 0.07
N CYS A 412 -7.91 2.89 0.12
CA CYS A 412 -7.40 4.15 -0.41
C CYS A 412 -7.50 4.24 -1.94
N CYS A 413 -7.11 3.19 -2.67
CA CYS A 413 -7.27 3.15 -4.13
C CYS A 413 -8.72 3.37 -4.55
N THR A 414 -9.67 2.64 -3.93
CA THR A 414 -11.10 2.78 -4.23
C THR A 414 -11.66 4.15 -3.83
N ARG A 415 -11.31 4.70 -2.67
CA ARG A 415 -11.85 5.99 -2.20
C ARG A 415 -11.22 7.22 -2.84
N ILE A 416 -9.96 7.16 -3.30
CA ILE A 416 -9.19 8.33 -3.78
C ILE A 416 -9.02 8.33 -5.30
N LEU A 417 -8.80 7.17 -5.91
CA LEU A 417 -8.64 7.01 -7.36
C LEU A 417 -9.92 6.55 -8.05
N GLY A 418 -10.79 5.82 -7.34
CA GLY A 418 -12.02 5.24 -7.91
C GLY A 418 -11.78 3.94 -8.69
N PHE A 419 -10.66 3.26 -8.42
CA PHE A 419 -10.40 1.92 -8.94
C PHE A 419 -11.09 0.85 -8.10
N ASP A 420 -11.64 -0.16 -8.77
CA ASP A 420 -12.25 -1.29 -8.10
C ASP A 420 -11.16 -2.12 -7.39
N SER A 421 -11.43 -2.49 -6.14
CA SER A 421 -10.52 -3.32 -5.35
C SER A 421 -11.26 -4.52 -4.77
N ASN A 422 -10.56 -5.65 -4.76
CA ASN A 422 -11.04 -6.91 -4.22
C ASN A 422 -10.01 -7.47 -3.21
N SER A 423 -10.23 -8.68 -2.71
CA SER A 423 -9.33 -9.31 -1.73
C SER A 423 -8.01 -9.81 -2.32
N ALA A 424 -7.87 -9.90 -3.64
CA ALA A 424 -6.65 -10.32 -4.34
C ALA A 424 -5.82 -9.13 -4.85
N GLY A 425 -6.43 -7.97 -5.09
CA GLY A 425 -5.74 -6.81 -5.66
C GLY A 425 -6.63 -5.60 -5.99
N VAL A 426 -6.08 -4.71 -6.81
CA VAL A 426 -6.71 -3.50 -7.32
C VAL A 426 -6.65 -3.51 -8.85
N ASP A 427 -7.80 -3.31 -9.50
CA ASP A 427 -7.89 -3.25 -10.96
C ASP A 427 -7.64 -1.81 -11.45
N ALA A 428 -6.42 -1.54 -11.90
CA ALA A 428 -5.93 -0.19 -12.23
C ALA A 428 -5.41 -0.12 -13.66
N TYR A 429 -5.88 0.87 -14.43
CA TYR A 429 -5.50 1.08 -15.84
C TYR A 429 -5.70 -0.17 -16.75
N GLY A 430 -6.64 -1.04 -16.37
CA GLY A 430 -6.89 -2.33 -17.03
C GLY A 430 -6.01 -3.48 -16.52
N ALA A 431 -4.91 -3.22 -15.80
CA ALA A 431 -4.10 -4.27 -15.20
C ALA A 431 -4.62 -4.64 -13.81
N HIS A 432 -4.62 -5.94 -13.48
CA HIS A 432 -4.83 -6.38 -12.10
C HIS A 432 -3.51 -6.26 -11.32
N VAL A 433 -3.46 -5.36 -10.34
CA VAL A 433 -2.33 -5.20 -9.44
C VAL A 433 -2.60 -6.02 -8.19
N ALA A 434 -1.93 -7.16 -8.04
CA ALA A 434 -2.14 -8.02 -6.87
C ALA A 434 -1.62 -7.36 -5.58
N VAL A 435 -2.33 -7.57 -4.48
CA VAL A 435 -1.99 -7.04 -3.16
C VAL A 435 -1.98 -8.19 -2.16
N ASP A 436 -0.82 -8.46 -1.56
CA ASP A 436 -0.62 -9.62 -0.69
C ASP A 436 0.25 -9.28 0.54
N VAL A 437 0.35 -10.20 1.50
CA VAL A 437 0.93 -9.94 2.83
C VAL A 437 2.10 -10.88 3.11
N PHE A 438 3.28 -10.32 3.35
CA PHE A 438 4.50 -11.09 3.65
C PHE A 438 5.26 -10.42 4.81
N PRO A 439 5.06 -10.84 6.07
CA PRO A 439 5.82 -10.31 7.19
C PRO A 439 7.31 -10.66 7.03
N ILE A 440 8.18 -9.65 7.00
CA ILE A 440 9.62 -9.87 6.87
C ILE A 440 10.22 -10.52 8.13
N GLY A 441 11.05 -11.54 7.92
CA GLY A 441 11.78 -12.23 8.97
C GLY A 441 13.11 -11.57 9.34
N ILE A 442 13.96 -12.33 10.04
CA ILE A 442 15.39 -12.02 10.25
C ILE A 442 16.26 -13.18 9.72
N ASP A 443 17.56 -12.97 9.52
CA ASP A 443 18.51 -14.08 9.36
C ASP A 443 18.82 -14.67 10.74
N ALA A 444 17.93 -15.58 11.17
CA ALA A 444 18.04 -16.23 12.47
C ALA A 444 19.37 -16.97 12.67
N LYS A 445 19.98 -17.50 11.60
CA LYS A 445 21.27 -18.21 11.69
C LYS A 445 22.41 -17.23 11.86
N ALA A 446 22.51 -16.20 11.02
CA ALA A 446 23.57 -15.19 11.16
C ALA A 446 23.51 -14.48 12.52
N ILE A 447 22.30 -14.25 13.06
CA ILE A 447 22.11 -13.66 14.39
C ILE A 447 22.51 -14.64 15.50
N GLN A 448 22.20 -15.94 15.37
CA GLN A 448 22.64 -16.96 16.33
C GLN A 448 24.18 -17.09 16.34
N ASP A 449 24.80 -17.18 15.15
CA ASP A 449 26.25 -17.23 15.00
C ASP A 449 26.91 -15.96 15.58
N ALA A 450 26.32 -14.78 15.36
CA ALA A 450 26.82 -13.52 15.91
C ALA A 450 26.61 -13.36 17.43
N ALA A 451 25.55 -13.92 18.01
CA ALA A 451 25.23 -13.79 19.45
C ALA A 451 25.93 -14.83 20.34
N PHE A 452 26.35 -15.96 19.78
CA PHE A 452 26.95 -17.08 20.51
C PHE A 452 28.37 -17.47 20.03
N GLY A 453 28.82 -17.00 18.86
CA GLY A 453 30.10 -17.43 18.28
C GLY A 453 31.37 -16.78 18.85
N ALA A 454 31.29 -15.53 19.36
CA ALA A 454 32.48 -14.79 19.81
C ALA A 454 32.70 -14.90 21.34
N PRO A 455 33.88 -15.36 21.81
CA PRO A 455 34.15 -15.52 23.25
C PRO A 455 34.18 -14.21 24.03
N GLU A 456 34.33 -13.07 23.35
CA GLU A 456 34.19 -11.72 23.92
C GLU A 456 32.76 -11.48 24.44
N ILE A 457 31.75 -12.06 23.77
CA ILE A 457 30.34 -11.92 24.17
C ILE A 457 30.10 -12.68 25.47
N GLU A 458 30.63 -13.89 25.64
CA GLU A 458 30.54 -14.63 26.91
C GLU A 458 31.20 -13.86 28.08
N LYS A 459 32.35 -13.21 27.84
CA LYS A 459 32.99 -12.34 28.83
C LYS A 459 32.11 -11.15 29.19
N ALA A 460 31.46 -10.51 28.20
CA ALA A 460 30.54 -9.41 28.41
C ALA A 460 29.25 -9.84 29.14
N VAL A 461 28.66 -10.98 28.76
CA VAL A 461 27.51 -11.62 29.42
C VAL A 461 27.82 -11.90 30.90
N ALA A 462 28.97 -12.52 31.18
CA ALA A 462 29.41 -12.78 32.55
C ALA A 462 29.70 -11.48 33.33
N GLY A 463 30.25 -10.46 32.68
CA GLY A 463 30.47 -9.13 33.26
C GLY A 463 29.17 -8.45 33.66
N LEU A 464 28.18 -8.39 32.75
CA LEU A 464 26.86 -7.81 33.00
C LEU A 464 26.09 -8.57 34.09
N ARG A 465 26.12 -9.91 34.08
CA ARG A 465 25.51 -10.74 35.15
C ARG A 465 26.15 -10.50 36.52
N ARG A 466 27.43 -10.16 36.60
CA ARG A 466 28.10 -9.75 37.86
C ARG A 466 27.73 -8.32 38.26
N LEU A 467 27.71 -7.38 37.32
CA LEU A 467 27.39 -5.97 37.57
C LEU A 467 25.97 -5.78 38.13
N TYR A 468 25.01 -6.54 37.61
CA TYR A 468 23.60 -6.51 38.03
C TYR A 468 23.19 -7.73 38.86
N ALA A 469 24.14 -8.33 39.59
CA ALA A 469 23.87 -9.49 40.44
C ALA A 469 22.73 -9.20 41.44
N GLY A 470 21.73 -10.08 41.47
CA GLY A 470 20.54 -9.92 42.33
C GLY A 470 19.47 -8.96 41.80
N LYS A 471 19.69 -8.30 40.65
CA LYS A 471 18.68 -7.47 39.97
C LYS A 471 18.13 -8.16 38.71
N LYS A 472 16.93 -7.78 38.32
CA LYS A 472 16.24 -8.17 37.09
C LYS A 472 16.42 -7.10 36.02
N ILE A 473 16.77 -7.50 34.80
CA ILE A 473 17.08 -6.59 33.70
C ILE A 473 15.94 -6.59 32.70
N ILE A 474 15.30 -5.43 32.52
CA ILE A 474 14.40 -5.16 31.40
C ILE A 474 15.22 -4.45 30.32
N VAL A 475 15.17 -4.91 29.07
CA VAL A 475 15.85 -4.27 27.95
C VAL A 475 14.86 -3.62 26.98
N GLY A 476 15.20 -2.41 26.52
CA GLY A 476 14.60 -1.76 25.38
C GLY A 476 15.68 -1.21 24.45
N ARG A 477 15.54 -1.45 23.14
CA ARG A 477 16.35 -0.80 22.10
C ARG A 477 15.40 -0.23 21.06
N ASP A 478 15.50 1.08 20.87
CA ASP A 478 14.62 1.83 19.98
C ASP A 478 15.42 2.93 19.25
N ARG A 479 14.84 3.51 18.19
CA ARG A 479 15.29 4.83 17.71
C ARG A 479 14.66 5.91 18.59
N LEU A 480 15.31 7.06 18.76
CA LEU A 480 14.78 8.19 19.54
C LEU A 480 13.70 8.96 18.78
N ASP A 481 12.64 8.27 18.40
CA ASP A 481 11.54 8.76 17.56
C ASP A 481 10.23 8.64 18.35
N SER A 482 9.37 9.65 18.21
CA SER A 482 8.05 9.67 18.84
C SER A 482 7.11 8.53 18.38
N VAL A 483 7.37 7.78 17.30
CA VAL A 483 6.62 6.54 16.96
C VAL A 483 7.07 5.35 17.80
N ARG A 484 8.29 5.38 18.35
CA ARG A 484 8.90 4.24 19.05
C ARG A 484 8.43 4.07 20.49
N GLY A 485 7.71 5.06 21.03
CA GLY A 485 7.01 4.93 22.31
C GLY A 485 7.95 4.84 23.53
N VAL A 486 9.14 5.43 23.44
CA VAL A 486 10.13 5.45 24.54
C VAL A 486 9.55 6.19 25.77
N SER A 487 8.87 7.32 25.57
CA SER A 487 8.22 8.08 26.65
C SER A 487 7.18 7.24 27.38
N GLN A 488 6.30 6.54 26.65
CA GLN A 488 5.30 5.62 27.20
C GLN A 488 5.97 4.49 28.01
N LYS A 489 7.11 3.96 27.55
CA LYS A 489 7.89 2.95 28.27
C LYS A 489 8.36 3.45 29.63
N LEU A 490 8.92 4.66 29.68
CA LEU A 490 9.43 5.28 30.91
C LEU A 490 8.29 5.59 31.88
N GLN A 491 7.18 6.14 31.38
CA GLN A 491 6.00 6.44 32.20
C GLN A 491 5.34 5.16 32.77
N ALA A 492 5.25 4.09 31.98
CA ALA A 492 4.77 2.80 32.46
C ALA A 492 5.71 2.15 33.48
N PHE A 493 7.03 2.31 33.30
CA PHE A 493 8.03 1.83 34.26
C PHE A 493 8.00 2.63 35.58
N GLU A 494 7.76 3.95 35.52
CA GLU A 494 7.51 4.78 36.70
C GLU A 494 6.28 4.29 37.48
N LEU A 495 5.16 4.06 36.78
CA LEU A 495 3.92 3.55 37.38
C LEU A 495 4.08 2.11 37.92
N PHE A 496 4.91 1.28 37.29
CA PHE A 496 5.27 -0.05 37.79
C PHE A 496 6.03 0.04 39.14
N LEU A 497 7.04 0.91 39.25
CA LEU A 497 7.77 1.11 40.51
C LEU A 497 6.91 1.77 41.59
N GLU A 498 5.91 2.58 41.21
CA GLU A 498 4.93 3.13 42.14
C GLU A 498 4.00 2.04 42.69
N ARG A 499 3.38 1.24 41.78
CA ARG A 499 2.37 0.22 42.09
C ARG A 499 2.92 -1.04 42.75
N TYR A 500 4.18 -1.41 42.48
CA TYR A 500 4.83 -2.60 43.02
C TYR A 500 6.12 -2.25 43.78
N PRO A 501 6.03 -1.73 45.02
CA PRO A 501 7.19 -1.33 45.82
C PRO A 501 8.20 -2.45 46.06
N GLU A 502 7.78 -3.72 46.00
CA GLU A 502 8.61 -4.91 46.16
C GLU A 502 9.67 -5.07 45.07
N TRP A 503 9.51 -4.42 43.91
CA TRP A 503 10.47 -4.44 42.80
C TRP A 503 11.47 -3.27 42.81
N ARG A 504 11.27 -2.28 43.69
CA ARG A 504 12.25 -1.20 43.90
C ARG A 504 13.60 -1.79 44.30
N ASP A 505 14.68 -1.20 43.78
CA ASP A 505 16.07 -1.67 43.86
C ASP A 505 16.39 -3.08 43.29
N LYS A 506 15.37 -3.89 42.95
CA LYS A 506 15.52 -5.23 42.36
C LYS A 506 15.36 -5.26 40.84
N VAL A 507 14.92 -4.19 40.20
CA VAL A 507 14.74 -4.11 38.74
C VAL A 507 15.57 -2.95 38.18
N VAL A 508 16.15 -3.14 37.00
CA VAL A 508 16.79 -2.10 36.20
C VAL A 508 16.24 -2.14 34.77
N LEU A 509 15.83 -0.99 34.25
CA LEU A 509 15.50 -0.79 32.84
C LEU A 509 16.73 -0.28 32.10
N ILE A 510 17.27 -1.07 31.17
CA ILE A 510 18.35 -0.66 30.28
C ILE A 510 17.71 -0.24 28.95
N GLN A 511 17.64 1.06 28.70
CA GLN A 511 17.12 1.63 27.46
C GLN A 511 18.26 2.18 26.61
N VAL A 512 18.47 1.56 25.46
CA VAL A 512 19.39 2.02 24.42
C VAL A 512 18.58 2.78 23.38
N THR A 513 18.98 4.01 23.05
CA THR A 513 18.39 4.74 21.93
C THR A 513 19.44 5.07 20.89
N SER A 514 19.17 4.69 19.65
CA SER A 514 19.92 5.19 18.51
C SER A 514 19.56 6.67 18.28
N PRO A 515 20.54 7.56 18.00
CA PRO A 515 20.24 8.92 17.58
C PRO A 515 19.41 8.94 16.28
N THR A 516 18.71 10.04 16.08
CA THR A 516 17.95 10.40 14.88
C THR A 516 18.89 10.71 13.70
N SER A 517 18.34 10.96 12.51
CA SER A 517 19.12 11.42 11.37
C SER A 517 19.80 12.76 11.70
N VAL A 518 21.04 12.97 11.26
CA VAL A 518 21.83 14.20 11.55
C VAL A 518 21.18 15.48 11.01
N GLU A 519 20.14 15.37 10.16
CA GLU A 519 19.33 16.51 9.68
C GLU A 519 18.03 16.72 10.45
N GLU A 520 17.39 15.65 10.99
CA GLU A 520 16.28 15.79 11.96
C GLU A 520 16.76 16.58 13.20
N GLU A 521 18.02 16.40 13.60
CA GLU A 521 18.69 17.17 14.66
C GLU A 521 18.95 18.65 14.31
N LYS A 522 18.99 19.01 13.02
CA LYS A 522 19.37 20.37 12.55
C LYS A 522 18.18 21.25 12.21
N GLU A 523 17.09 20.69 11.67
CA GLU A 523 15.99 21.50 11.09
C GLU A 523 14.68 21.52 11.91
N ASP A 524 14.42 20.56 12.82
CA ASP A 524 13.10 20.44 13.47
C ASP A 524 13.11 20.62 15.01
N PRO A 525 12.04 21.13 15.64
CA PRO A 525 11.93 21.29 17.10
C PRO A 525 11.85 19.97 17.92
N GLU A 526 12.21 18.82 17.33
CA GLU A 526 12.13 17.49 17.94
C GLU A 526 13.18 17.22 19.03
N ASN A 527 14.09 18.16 19.28
CA ASN A 527 14.82 18.27 20.55
C ASN A 527 13.90 18.18 21.78
N LYS A 528 12.60 18.46 21.64
CA LYS A 528 11.55 18.15 22.62
C LYS A 528 11.52 16.68 23.05
N ILE A 529 11.65 15.69 22.15
CA ILE A 529 11.53 14.27 22.49
C ILE A 529 12.75 13.82 23.30
N ALA A 530 13.96 14.14 22.83
CA ALA A 530 15.20 13.86 23.55
C ALA A 530 15.21 14.53 24.95
N SER A 531 14.79 15.80 25.02
CA SER A 531 14.65 16.55 26.27
C SER A 531 13.58 15.94 27.21
N GLN A 532 12.42 15.55 26.68
CA GLN A 532 11.35 14.87 27.43
C GLN A 532 11.82 13.53 27.99
N VAL A 533 12.47 12.69 27.18
CA VAL A 533 13.04 11.41 27.61
C VAL A 533 14.07 11.63 28.72
N SER A 534 14.99 12.60 28.54
CA SER A 534 15.99 12.95 29.56
C SER A 534 15.36 13.47 30.86
N THR A 535 14.29 14.26 30.76
CA THR A 535 13.54 14.78 31.93
C THR A 535 12.78 13.67 32.64
N LEU A 536 12.17 12.73 31.91
CA LEU A 536 11.51 11.56 32.49
C LEU A 536 12.52 10.67 33.23
N VAL A 537 13.67 10.37 32.62
CA VAL A 537 14.75 9.61 33.28
C VAL A 537 15.20 10.31 34.56
N ALA A 538 15.46 11.62 34.52
CA ALA A 538 15.85 12.40 35.69
C ALA A 538 14.77 12.43 36.79
N SER A 539 13.49 12.54 36.41
CA SER A 539 12.35 12.48 37.34
C SER A 539 12.28 11.13 38.06
N ILE A 540 12.37 10.04 37.30
CA ILE A 540 12.29 8.67 37.85
C ILE A 540 13.52 8.38 38.74
N HIS A 541 14.71 8.83 38.35
CA HIS A 541 15.90 8.78 39.21
C HIS A 541 15.73 9.58 40.50
N GLY A 542 15.13 10.79 40.44
CA GLY A 542 14.86 11.60 41.62
C GLY A 542 13.81 11.01 42.57
N ARG A 543 12.84 10.24 42.06
CA ARG A 543 11.77 9.60 42.86
C ARG A 543 12.15 8.22 43.40
N PHE A 544 12.87 7.40 42.63
CA PHE A 544 13.10 5.98 42.91
C PHE A 544 14.58 5.56 42.93
N GLY A 545 15.51 6.47 42.62
CA GLY A 545 16.94 6.22 42.70
C GLY A 545 17.49 6.33 44.13
N SER A 546 18.61 5.65 44.38
CA SER A 546 19.38 5.73 45.60
C SER A 546 20.88 5.70 45.29
N LEU A 547 21.75 6.01 46.26
CA LEU A 547 23.21 6.03 46.07
C LEU A 547 23.80 4.69 45.59
N SER A 548 23.11 3.57 45.85
CA SER A 548 23.50 2.22 45.45
C SER A 548 22.69 1.66 44.27
N SER A 549 21.73 2.43 43.72
CA SER A 549 20.74 1.90 42.80
C SER A 549 20.17 2.98 41.88
N SER A 550 20.49 2.88 40.59
CA SER A 550 19.79 3.63 39.54
C SER A 550 18.80 2.69 38.85
N PRO A 551 17.49 3.01 38.82
CA PRO A 551 16.46 2.14 38.25
C PRO A 551 16.44 2.15 36.71
N ILE A 552 17.04 3.16 36.07
CA ILE A 552 17.12 3.27 34.60
C ILE A 552 18.57 3.53 34.18
N GLN A 553 19.06 2.77 33.21
CA GLN A 553 20.32 3.03 32.51
C GLN A 553 19.97 3.47 31.09
N TYR A 554 20.19 4.75 30.79
CA TYR A 554 19.86 5.35 29.51
C TYR A 554 21.12 5.58 28.68
N TYR A 555 21.19 4.96 27.50
CA TYR A 555 22.33 5.02 26.59
C TYR A 555 21.91 5.63 25.25
N PRO A 556 22.08 6.96 25.04
CA PRO A 556 21.81 7.65 23.77
C PRO A 556 22.95 7.46 22.76
N GLN A 557 23.43 6.23 22.58
CA GLN A 557 24.57 5.92 21.73
C GLN A 557 24.38 4.58 21.01
N TYR A 558 25.09 4.40 19.90
CA TYR A 558 25.20 3.10 19.26
C TYR A 558 26.11 2.17 20.07
N LEU A 559 25.60 0.99 20.42
CA LEU A 559 26.43 -0.11 20.94
C LEU A 559 27.25 -0.78 19.83
N THR A 560 28.32 -1.46 20.21
CA THR A 560 28.96 -2.47 19.36
C THR A 560 28.07 -3.72 19.23
N PRO A 561 28.23 -4.55 18.18
CA PRO A 561 27.48 -5.80 18.05
C PRO A 561 27.66 -6.74 19.25
N HIS A 562 28.87 -6.80 19.81
CA HIS A 562 29.19 -7.65 20.97
C HIS A 562 28.43 -7.22 22.22
N GLU A 563 28.44 -5.92 22.55
CA GLU A 563 27.68 -5.37 23.68
C GLU A 563 26.17 -5.53 23.47
N TYR A 564 25.69 -5.37 22.23
CA TYR A 564 24.27 -5.51 21.91
C TYR A 564 23.76 -6.93 22.16
N PHE A 565 24.40 -7.95 21.60
CA PHE A 565 23.99 -9.33 21.82
C PHE A 565 24.21 -9.79 23.27
N ALA A 566 25.28 -9.33 23.93
CA ALA A 566 25.46 -9.58 25.37
C ALA A 566 24.30 -9.01 26.20
N LEU A 567 23.86 -7.78 25.90
CA LEU A 567 22.72 -7.15 26.56
C LEU A 567 21.40 -7.92 26.32
N LEU A 568 21.12 -8.32 25.08
CA LEU A 568 19.93 -9.11 24.76
C LEU A 568 19.91 -10.50 25.43
N ARG A 569 21.06 -11.18 25.54
CA ARG A 569 21.19 -12.50 26.20
C ARG A 569 21.08 -12.45 27.72
N VAL A 570 21.48 -11.33 28.34
CA VAL A 570 21.45 -11.17 29.80
C VAL A 570 20.09 -10.69 30.31
N ALA A 571 19.31 -9.97 29.49
CA ALA A 571 18.02 -9.43 29.90
C ALA A 571 17.00 -10.49 30.30
N ASP A 572 16.30 -10.26 31.42
CA ASP A 572 15.19 -11.10 31.89
C ASP A 572 13.89 -10.84 31.11
N VAL A 573 13.67 -9.62 30.62
CA VAL A 573 12.45 -9.21 29.90
C VAL A 573 12.81 -8.27 28.74
N GLY A 574 12.26 -8.53 27.56
CA GLY A 574 12.30 -7.59 26.43
C GLY A 574 11.04 -6.72 26.40
N LEU A 575 11.17 -5.40 26.33
CA LEU A 575 10.03 -4.47 26.39
C LEU A 575 9.97 -3.53 25.17
N ILE A 576 8.98 -3.76 24.31
CA ILE A 576 8.76 -3.04 23.04
C ILE A 576 7.40 -2.33 23.11
N THR A 577 7.42 -1.00 23.21
CA THR A 577 6.24 -0.13 23.42
C THR A 577 5.92 0.73 22.20
N THR A 578 6.32 0.29 21.01
CA THR A 578 6.18 1.07 19.77
C THR A 578 4.73 1.45 19.48
N VAL A 579 4.48 2.74 19.27
CA VAL A 579 3.14 3.30 19.00
C VAL A 579 2.60 2.88 17.65
N ARG A 580 3.47 2.75 16.64
CA ARG A 580 3.14 2.21 15.31
C ARG A 580 4.44 1.79 14.62
N ASP A 581 4.48 0.58 14.05
CA ASP A 581 5.67 0.06 13.35
C ASP A 581 5.30 -0.84 12.19
N GLY A 582 6.12 -0.82 11.13
CA GLY A 582 5.98 -1.76 10.03
C GLY A 582 6.42 -3.18 10.43
N MET A 583 7.60 -3.29 11.06
CA MET A 583 8.13 -4.54 11.62
C MET A 583 9.21 -4.24 12.65
N ASN A 584 9.15 -4.87 13.83
CA ASN A 584 10.15 -4.69 14.88
C ASN A 584 11.20 -5.83 14.89
N THR A 585 12.38 -5.60 14.31
CA THR A 585 13.45 -6.62 14.26
C THR A 585 14.04 -6.92 15.64
N THR A 586 14.06 -5.95 16.56
CA THR A 586 14.60 -6.12 17.92
C THR A 586 13.85 -7.19 18.72
N GLY A 587 12.53 -7.32 18.53
CA GLY A 587 11.75 -8.41 19.14
C GLY A 587 12.14 -9.79 18.60
N LEU A 588 12.42 -9.90 17.30
CA LEU A 588 12.87 -11.13 16.66
C LEU A 588 14.31 -11.49 17.11
N GLU A 589 15.20 -10.50 17.11
CA GLU A 589 16.59 -10.59 17.60
C GLU A 589 16.64 -11.02 19.08
N TYR A 590 15.75 -10.49 19.93
CA TYR A 590 15.62 -10.88 21.34
C TYR A 590 15.20 -12.34 21.51
N VAL A 591 14.19 -12.82 20.76
CA VAL A 591 13.73 -14.21 20.84
C VAL A 591 14.85 -15.21 20.53
N ILE A 592 15.71 -14.92 19.53
CA ILE A 592 16.89 -15.74 19.21
C ILE A 592 17.91 -15.71 20.36
N CYS A 593 18.21 -14.54 20.92
CA CYS A 593 19.15 -14.40 22.04
C CYS A 593 18.69 -15.10 23.33
N GLN A 594 17.38 -15.29 23.52
CA GLN A 594 16.81 -15.91 24.73
C GLN A 594 16.80 -17.46 24.71
N GLN A 595 17.48 -18.11 23.77
CA GLN A 595 17.53 -19.58 23.65
C GLN A 595 17.90 -20.33 24.95
N GLU A 596 18.72 -19.74 25.82
CA GLU A 596 19.12 -20.35 27.11
C GLU A 596 18.26 -19.87 28.29
N ASN A 597 17.89 -18.58 28.28
CA ASN A 597 17.37 -17.85 29.45
C ASN A 597 15.83 -17.73 29.44
N HIS A 598 15.19 -17.99 28.29
CA HIS A 598 13.73 -18.02 28.08
C HIS A 598 12.98 -16.76 28.56
N GLY A 599 13.62 -15.59 28.52
CA GLY A 599 13.04 -14.32 28.95
C GLY A 599 11.80 -13.94 28.13
N PRO A 600 10.67 -13.59 28.77
CA PRO A 600 9.45 -13.21 28.08
C PRO A 600 9.59 -11.89 27.31
N LEU A 601 8.89 -11.81 26.19
CA LEU A 601 8.79 -10.61 25.36
C LEU A 601 7.46 -9.91 25.60
N ILE A 602 7.51 -8.63 25.96
CA ILE A 602 6.37 -7.71 26.01
C ILE A 602 6.38 -6.89 24.72
N LEU A 603 5.27 -6.92 23.98
CA LEU A 603 5.17 -6.38 22.62
C LEU A 603 3.90 -5.56 22.41
N SER A 604 4.05 -4.33 21.94
CA SER A 604 2.94 -3.47 21.50
C SER A 604 2.07 -4.14 20.44
N GLU A 605 0.75 -4.12 20.64
CA GLU A 605 -0.26 -4.55 19.67
C GLU A 605 -0.22 -3.74 18.35
N PHE A 606 0.37 -2.54 18.38
CA PHE A 606 0.54 -1.66 17.21
C PHE A 606 1.83 -1.92 16.42
N SER A 607 2.65 -2.89 16.83
CA SER A 607 3.80 -3.34 16.05
C SER A 607 3.39 -4.37 14.99
N GLY A 608 3.89 -4.26 13.76
CA GLY A 608 3.63 -5.26 12.73
C GLY A 608 4.08 -6.69 13.07
N THR A 609 5.00 -6.88 14.03
CA THR A 609 5.32 -8.22 14.58
C THR A 609 4.19 -8.82 15.43
N ALA A 610 3.20 -8.05 15.90
CA ALA A 610 2.25 -8.52 16.91
C ALA A 610 1.40 -9.70 16.40
N GLY A 611 0.86 -9.63 15.18
CA GLY A 611 0.11 -10.74 14.59
C GLY A 611 0.96 -11.98 14.29
N THR A 612 2.27 -11.77 14.11
CA THR A 612 3.27 -12.80 13.83
C THR A 612 3.74 -13.53 15.10
N LEU A 613 3.85 -12.80 16.22
CA LEU A 613 4.37 -13.28 17.51
C LEU A 613 3.26 -13.43 18.57
N SER A 614 2.19 -14.15 18.23
CA SER A 614 0.97 -14.29 19.06
C SER A 614 1.13 -14.92 20.45
N ASN A 615 2.33 -15.43 20.79
CA ASN A 615 2.66 -15.94 22.12
C ASN A 615 3.49 -14.95 22.97
N ALA A 616 3.73 -13.74 22.48
CA ALA A 616 4.28 -12.64 23.28
C ALA A 616 3.21 -12.05 24.21
N ILE A 617 3.64 -11.32 25.24
CA ILE A 617 2.72 -10.56 26.11
C ILE A 617 2.32 -9.29 25.36
N HIS A 618 1.14 -9.28 24.77
CA HIS A 618 0.63 -8.12 24.04
C HIS A 618 0.17 -7.01 24.98
N ILE A 619 0.50 -5.77 24.64
CA ILE A 619 0.15 -4.56 25.40
C ILE A 619 -0.36 -3.44 24.48
N ASN A 620 -1.24 -2.61 25.02
CA ASN A 620 -1.48 -1.28 24.49
C ASN A 620 -0.50 -0.30 25.18
N PRO A 621 0.49 0.30 24.48
CA PRO A 621 1.46 1.21 25.08
C PRO A 621 0.85 2.52 25.62
N TRP A 622 -0.40 2.84 25.27
CA TRP A 622 -1.13 3.99 25.82
C TRP A 622 -1.78 3.68 27.18
N ASP A 623 -2.06 2.42 27.50
CA ASP A 623 -2.51 1.99 28.82
C ASP A 623 -1.29 1.73 29.72
N LEU A 624 -0.77 2.81 30.32
CA LEU A 624 0.38 2.75 31.22
C LEU A 624 0.16 1.77 32.40
N ALA A 625 -1.08 1.62 32.88
CA ALA A 625 -1.41 0.73 33.99
C ALA A 625 -1.43 -0.75 33.56
N GLY A 626 -1.91 -1.02 32.34
CA GLY A 626 -1.80 -2.32 31.66
C GLY A 626 -0.35 -2.71 31.40
N VAL A 627 0.47 -1.80 30.86
CA VAL A 627 1.92 -2.04 30.65
C VAL A 627 2.63 -2.32 31.98
N ALA A 628 2.36 -1.55 33.04
CA ALA A 628 2.90 -1.81 34.37
C ALA A 628 2.49 -3.19 34.92
N GLY A 629 1.25 -3.62 34.68
CA GLY A 629 0.78 -4.97 35.01
C GLY A 629 1.50 -6.06 34.21
N ALA A 630 1.71 -5.86 32.91
CA ALA A 630 2.43 -6.78 32.03
C ALA A 630 3.91 -6.93 32.42
N ILE A 631 4.57 -5.84 32.83
CA ILE A 631 5.94 -5.88 33.38
C ILE A 631 5.98 -6.77 34.63
N ASN A 632 5.06 -6.58 35.57
CA ASN A 632 4.99 -7.42 36.77
C ASN A 632 4.75 -8.90 36.39
N GLN A 633 3.78 -9.18 35.52
CA GLN A 633 3.47 -10.53 35.02
C GLN A 633 4.71 -11.22 34.43
N ALA A 634 5.46 -10.53 33.56
CA ALA A 634 6.68 -11.06 32.93
C ALA A 634 7.77 -11.40 33.97
N LEU A 635 7.93 -10.54 34.99
CA LEU A 635 8.90 -10.77 36.06
C LEU A 635 8.49 -11.93 36.99
N THR A 636 7.20 -12.09 37.30
CA THR A 636 6.68 -13.16 38.18
C THR A 636 6.40 -14.50 37.49
N MET A 637 6.34 -14.53 36.16
CA MET A 637 6.00 -15.74 35.38
C MET A 637 6.96 -16.91 35.65
N SER A 638 6.41 -18.12 35.74
CA SER A 638 7.14 -19.35 36.08
C SER A 638 8.16 -19.76 35.00
N PRO A 639 9.22 -20.52 35.35
CA PRO A 639 10.17 -21.06 34.37
C PRO A 639 9.51 -21.93 33.29
N GLU A 640 8.45 -22.66 33.65
CA GLU A 640 7.69 -23.56 32.77
C GLU A 640 6.92 -22.76 31.70
N GLU A 641 6.15 -21.76 32.11
CA GLU A 641 5.42 -20.86 31.20
C GLU A 641 6.38 -20.09 30.28
N LYS A 642 7.49 -19.59 30.84
CA LYS A 642 8.56 -18.90 30.08
C LYS A 642 9.12 -19.78 28.97
N LYS A 643 9.45 -21.04 29.30
CA LYS A 643 9.97 -22.01 28.34
C LYS A 643 8.92 -22.37 27.28
N GLU A 644 7.65 -22.53 27.65
CA GLU A 644 6.59 -22.85 26.69
C GLU A 644 6.36 -21.70 25.69
N GLN A 645 6.27 -20.45 26.18
CA GLN A 645 6.12 -19.27 25.34
C GLN A 645 7.34 -19.08 24.43
N HIS A 646 8.55 -19.15 24.99
CA HIS A 646 9.79 -19.01 24.23
C HIS A 646 9.90 -20.07 23.14
N THR A 647 9.59 -21.34 23.42
CA THR A 647 9.67 -22.43 22.44
C THR A 647 8.79 -22.17 21.20
N LYS A 648 7.58 -21.63 21.40
CA LYS A 648 6.65 -21.27 20.30
C LYS A 648 7.17 -20.08 19.49
N LEU A 649 7.61 -19.02 20.17
CA LEU A 649 8.19 -17.84 19.52
C LEU A 649 9.48 -18.18 18.74
N TYR A 650 10.40 -18.92 19.36
CA TYR A 650 11.66 -19.34 18.75
C TYR A 650 11.44 -20.22 17.52
N ARG A 651 10.51 -21.17 17.58
CA ARG A 651 10.10 -21.96 16.41
C ARG A 651 9.60 -21.05 15.28
N HIS A 652 8.74 -20.07 15.58
CA HIS A 652 8.23 -19.15 14.57
C HIS A 652 9.37 -18.37 13.88
N VAL A 653 10.23 -17.71 14.67
CA VAL A 653 11.31 -16.85 14.17
C VAL A 653 12.36 -17.64 13.38
N THR A 654 12.64 -18.87 13.77
CA THR A 654 13.57 -19.75 13.03
C THR A 654 12.98 -20.37 11.76
N THR A 655 11.65 -20.50 11.65
CA THR A 655 11.00 -20.94 10.39
C THR A 655 10.76 -19.80 9.40
N ASN A 656 10.39 -18.61 9.89
CA ASN A 656 10.06 -17.45 9.05
C ASN A 656 11.26 -16.51 8.95
N THR A 657 12.31 -17.01 8.29
CA THR A 657 13.53 -16.25 8.02
C THR A 657 13.37 -15.31 6.83
N VAL A 658 14.31 -14.37 6.70
CA VAL A 658 14.44 -13.50 5.51
C VAL A 658 14.46 -14.31 4.20
N GLY A 659 15.18 -15.43 4.15
CA GLY A 659 15.21 -16.28 2.96
C GLY A 659 13.86 -16.93 2.64
N SER A 660 13.08 -17.29 3.66
CA SER A 660 11.70 -17.78 3.48
C SER A 660 10.78 -16.68 2.93
N TRP A 661 10.89 -15.46 3.47
CA TRP A 661 10.16 -14.28 3.00
C TRP A 661 10.46 -13.96 1.53
N SER A 662 11.74 -13.91 1.12
CA SER A 662 12.11 -13.64 -0.27
C SER A 662 11.54 -14.68 -1.25
N LYS A 663 11.57 -15.97 -0.89
CA LYS A 663 10.99 -17.04 -1.70
C LYS A 663 9.48 -16.93 -1.82
N GLN A 664 8.79 -16.68 -0.70
CA GLN A 664 7.32 -16.54 -0.71
C GLN A 664 6.88 -15.38 -1.59
N TYR A 665 7.55 -14.23 -1.50
CA TYR A 665 7.26 -13.08 -2.35
C TYR A 665 7.53 -13.38 -3.84
N LEU A 666 8.73 -13.88 -4.18
CA LEU A 666 9.10 -14.14 -5.58
C LEU A 666 8.23 -15.24 -6.22
N ASN A 667 7.95 -16.34 -5.52
CA ASN A 667 7.09 -17.41 -6.03
C ASN A 667 5.66 -16.91 -6.26
N ARG A 668 5.15 -16.05 -5.37
CA ARG A 668 3.82 -15.45 -5.51
C ARG A 668 3.77 -14.46 -6.68
N LEU A 669 4.81 -13.66 -6.87
CA LEU A 669 4.97 -12.77 -8.03
C LEU A 669 5.01 -13.57 -9.35
N LEU A 670 5.82 -14.62 -9.45
CA LEU A 670 5.90 -15.47 -10.64
C LEU A 670 4.58 -16.19 -10.93
N THR A 671 3.90 -16.69 -9.90
CA THR A 671 2.57 -17.30 -10.02
C THR A 671 1.57 -16.29 -10.57
N ASN A 672 1.55 -15.06 -10.03
CA ASN A 672 0.70 -13.98 -10.53
C ASN A 672 0.98 -13.69 -12.01
N LEU A 673 2.24 -13.40 -12.36
CA LEU A 673 2.65 -13.09 -13.74
C LEU A 673 2.20 -14.19 -14.70
N SER A 674 2.48 -15.46 -14.40
CA SER A 674 2.08 -16.60 -15.25
C SER A 674 0.56 -16.86 -15.32
N SER A 675 -0.22 -16.38 -14.35
CA SER A 675 -1.68 -16.49 -14.36
C SER A 675 -2.34 -15.43 -15.24
N PHE A 676 -1.76 -14.21 -15.29
CA PHE A 676 -2.27 -13.11 -16.12
C PHE A 676 -1.76 -13.15 -17.57
N ASP A 677 -0.63 -13.82 -17.83
CA ASP A 677 -0.11 -14.13 -19.17
C ASP A 677 -0.97 -15.15 -19.97
N GLN A 678 -2.09 -15.63 -19.41
CA GLN A 678 -3.05 -16.54 -20.07
C GLN A 678 -4.41 -15.89 -20.39
N SER A 679 -4.56 -14.59 -20.19
CA SER A 679 -5.65 -13.88 -20.86
C SER A 679 -5.30 -13.72 -22.34
N GLU A 680 -6.10 -14.30 -23.25
CA GLU A 680 -6.03 -13.94 -24.67
C GLU A 680 -6.42 -12.46 -24.80
N SER A 681 -5.44 -11.57 -24.70
CA SER A 681 -5.68 -10.13 -24.86
C SER A 681 -6.26 -9.91 -26.23
N THR A 682 -7.51 -9.44 -26.27
CA THR A 682 -8.25 -9.22 -27.50
C THR A 682 -7.41 -8.37 -28.45
N PRO A 683 -7.12 -8.80 -29.68
CA PRO A 683 -6.13 -8.11 -30.52
C PRO A 683 -6.60 -6.70 -30.89
N ALA A 684 -5.65 -5.78 -31.07
CA ALA A 684 -5.96 -4.43 -31.56
C ALA A 684 -6.55 -4.49 -32.98
N LEU A 685 -7.61 -3.73 -33.25
CA LEU A 685 -8.35 -3.80 -34.50
C LEU A 685 -7.46 -3.59 -35.75
N ASP A 686 -7.32 -4.63 -36.58
CA ASP A 686 -6.66 -4.53 -37.89
C ASP A 686 -7.50 -3.67 -38.85
N ARG A 687 -7.22 -2.36 -38.82
CA ARG A 687 -7.81 -1.33 -39.68
C ARG A 687 -7.63 -1.64 -41.18
N ALA A 688 -6.57 -2.34 -41.59
CA ALA A 688 -6.32 -2.69 -42.98
C ALA A 688 -7.13 -3.92 -43.45
N LYS A 689 -7.36 -4.91 -42.59
CA LYS A 689 -8.30 -6.01 -42.84
C LYS A 689 -9.74 -5.49 -42.88
N LEU A 690 -10.14 -4.68 -41.91
CA LEU A 690 -11.44 -3.99 -41.86
C LEU A 690 -11.73 -3.22 -43.16
N LEU A 691 -10.81 -2.34 -43.57
CA LEU A 691 -10.97 -1.50 -44.77
C LEU A 691 -11.04 -2.33 -46.07
N ARG A 692 -10.27 -3.42 -46.17
CA ARG A 692 -10.35 -4.34 -47.31
C ARG A 692 -11.70 -5.03 -47.41
N GLN A 693 -12.29 -5.46 -46.29
CA GLN A 693 -13.63 -6.07 -46.31
C GLN A 693 -14.72 -5.04 -46.61
N TYR A 694 -14.68 -3.86 -45.96
CA TYR A 694 -15.63 -2.76 -46.20
C TYR A 694 -15.74 -2.40 -47.69
N ARG A 695 -14.59 -2.27 -48.38
CA ARG A 695 -14.55 -1.95 -49.82
C ARG A 695 -15.15 -3.04 -50.72
N ARG A 696 -15.12 -4.31 -50.31
CA ARG A 696 -15.67 -5.44 -51.08
C ARG A 696 -17.17 -5.63 -50.84
N ALA A 697 -17.62 -5.38 -49.61
CA ALA A 697 -19.02 -5.53 -49.21
C ALA A 697 -19.93 -4.49 -49.88
N ARG A 698 -21.05 -4.97 -50.44
CA ARG A 698 -22.15 -4.17 -51.01
C ARG A 698 -23.31 -3.97 -50.04
N LYS A 699 -23.41 -4.81 -49.00
CA LYS A 699 -24.34 -4.68 -47.88
C LYS A 699 -23.55 -4.64 -46.58
N ARG A 700 -23.61 -3.52 -45.87
CA ARG A 700 -22.84 -3.28 -44.64
C ARG A 700 -23.78 -2.86 -43.51
N LEU A 701 -23.68 -3.53 -42.37
CA LEU A 701 -24.42 -3.21 -41.15
C LEU A 701 -23.46 -2.62 -40.11
N PHE A 702 -23.85 -1.50 -39.51
CA PHE A 702 -23.12 -0.85 -38.43
C PHE A 702 -24.03 -0.76 -37.21
N MET A 703 -23.51 -1.18 -36.06
CA MET A 703 -24.19 -1.15 -34.77
C MET A 703 -23.25 -0.50 -33.78
N PHE A 704 -23.61 0.67 -33.27
CA PHE A 704 -22.77 1.43 -32.34
C PHE A 704 -23.53 1.71 -31.05
N ASP A 705 -22.91 1.41 -29.91
CA ASP A 705 -23.33 2.04 -28.66
C ASP A 705 -23.00 3.55 -28.67
N TYR A 706 -23.67 4.30 -27.81
CA TYR A 706 -23.54 5.75 -27.67
C TYR A 706 -22.56 6.18 -26.55
N ASP A 707 -22.67 5.61 -25.36
CA ASP A 707 -22.03 6.07 -24.12
C ASP A 707 -20.72 5.30 -23.90
N GLY A 708 -19.58 5.96 -23.83
CA GLY A 708 -18.28 5.27 -23.77
C GLY A 708 -17.78 4.72 -25.11
N THR A 709 -18.64 4.59 -26.12
CA THR A 709 -18.28 4.19 -27.49
C THR A 709 -18.16 5.38 -28.46
N LEU A 710 -19.22 6.16 -28.66
CA LEU A 710 -19.21 7.34 -29.54
C LEU A 710 -18.96 8.65 -28.79
N THR A 711 -19.31 8.69 -27.51
CA THR A 711 -19.09 9.82 -26.60
C THR A 711 -18.31 9.35 -25.37
N PRO A 712 -17.41 10.14 -24.76
CA PRO A 712 -16.73 9.72 -23.54
C PRO A 712 -17.69 9.59 -22.35
N ILE A 713 -17.47 8.60 -21.47
CA ILE A 713 -18.27 8.44 -20.24
C ILE A 713 -18.09 9.66 -19.33
N VAL A 714 -19.19 10.32 -19.00
CA VAL A 714 -19.24 11.49 -18.10
C VAL A 714 -19.93 11.17 -16.77
N LYS A 715 -19.68 12.00 -15.75
CA LYS A 715 -20.24 11.80 -14.39
C LYS A 715 -21.74 12.06 -14.29
N ASP A 716 -22.23 12.98 -15.10
CA ASP A 716 -23.66 13.26 -15.28
C ASP A 716 -24.06 12.72 -16.66
N PRO A 717 -24.93 11.71 -16.74
CA PRO A 717 -25.37 11.16 -18.01
C PRO A 717 -25.90 12.23 -18.98
N GLN A 718 -26.62 13.26 -18.51
CA GLN A 718 -27.19 14.27 -19.40
C GLN A 718 -26.13 15.16 -20.08
N ALA A 719 -24.90 15.19 -19.55
CA ALA A 719 -23.78 15.93 -20.14
C ALA A 719 -23.03 15.15 -21.25
N ALA A 720 -23.49 13.95 -21.65
CA ALA A 720 -22.87 13.11 -22.68
C ALA A 720 -23.18 13.59 -24.11
N ILE A 721 -22.88 14.87 -24.39
CA ILE A 721 -23.25 15.55 -25.64
C ILE A 721 -22.29 15.12 -26.77
N PRO A 722 -22.77 14.77 -27.97
CA PRO A 722 -21.92 14.32 -29.06
C PRO A 722 -21.27 15.53 -29.76
N SER A 723 -19.96 15.47 -29.98
CA SER A 723 -19.26 16.56 -30.67
C SER A 723 -19.64 16.68 -32.16
N ASP A 724 -19.52 17.88 -32.73
CA ASP A 724 -19.69 18.14 -34.18
C ASP A 724 -18.86 17.22 -35.08
N ARG A 725 -17.74 16.69 -34.57
CA ARG A 725 -16.91 15.71 -35.29
C ARG A 725 -17.61 14.35 -35.35
N VAL A 726 -18.15 13.87 -34.23
CA VAL A 726 -18.94 12.63 -34.15
C VAL A 726 -20.14 12.72 -35.11
N LEU A 727 -20.95 13.78 -34.98
CA LEU A 727 -22.16 13.96 -35.79
C LEU A 727 -21.87 13.99 -37.28
N ARG A 728 -20.86 14.77 -37.73
CA ARG A 728 -20.46 14.81 -39.14
C ARG A 728 -19.92 13.47 -39.65
N THR A 729 -19.12 12.77 -38.85
CA THR A 729 -18.55 11.46 -39.22
C THR A 729 -19.64 10.39 -39.35
N ILE A 730 -20.59 10.33 -38.41
CA ILE A 730 -21.73 9.40 -38.47
C ILE A 730 -22.67 9.74 -39.63
N LYS A 731 -23.02 11.02 -39.81
CA LYS A 731 -23.85 11.46 -40.95
C LYS A 731 -23.23 11.11 -42.30
N SER A 732 -21.91 11.31 -42.46
CA SER A 732 -21.19 10.93 -43.68
C SER A 732 -21.11 9.41 -43.90
N LEU A 733 -21.17 8.60 -42.84
CA LEU A 733 -21.22 7.13 -42.96
C LEU A 733 -22.61 6.67 -43.40
N ALA A 734 -23.66 7.24 -42.81
CA ALA A 734 -25.06 6.88 -43.08
C ALA A 734 -25.55 7.36 -44.47
N ALA A 735 -24.86 8.32 -45.09
CA ALA A 735 -25.18 8.82 -46.42
C ALA A 735 -24.88 7.83 -47.58
N ASP A 736 -23.99 6.84 -47.40
CA ASP A 736 -23.75 5.79 -48.41
C ASP A 736 -24.91 4.77 -48.35
N PRO A 737 -25.74 4.61 -49.40
CA PRO A 737 -26.92 3.74 -49.37
C PRO A 737 -26.59 2.23 -49.23
N ARG A 738 -25.31 1.84 -49.28
CA ARG A 738 -24.83 0.48 -48.96
C ARG A 738 -24.69 0.23 -47.45
N ASN A 739 -24.72 1.30 -46.64
CA ASN A 739 -24.52 1.28 -45.20
C ASN A 739 -25.87 1.39 -44.48
N ALA A 740 -26.21 0.38 -43.67
CA ALA A 740 -27.25 0.48 -42.66
C ALA A 740 -26.59 0.84 -41.32
N VAL A 741 -26.84 2.05 -40.81
CA VAL A 741 -26.18 2.54 -39.58
C VAL A 741 -27.20 2.66 -38.45
N TRP A 742 -26.93 1.96 -37.35
CA TRP A 742 -27.76 1.86 -36.17
C TRP A 742 -27.03 2.32 -34.91
N ILE A 743 -27.68 3.19 -34.13
CA ILE A 743 -27.25 3.57 -32.79
C ILE A 743 -28.12 2.80 -31.78
N ILE A 744 -27.49 2.00 -30.92
CA ILE A 744 -28.17 1.14 -29.93
C ILE A 744 -27.75 1.60 -28.54
N SER A 745 -28.61 2.33 -27.86
CA SER A 745 -28.25 3.06 -26.64
C SER A 745 -29.14 2.70 -25.44
N GLY A 746 -28.58 2.87 -24.24
CA GLY A 746 -29.32 2.84 -22.97
C GLY A 746 -30.11 4.13 -22.65
N ARG A 747 -30.04 5.15 -23.52
CA ARG A 747 -30.75 6.43 -23.41
C ARG A 747 -32.20 6.36 -23.86
N ASP A 748 -32.98 7.36 -23.46
CA ASP A 748 -34.38 7.49 -23.86
C ASP A 748 -34.54 8.07 -25.29
N GLN A 749 -35.79 8.08 -25.75
CA GLN A 749 -36.16 8.57 -27.09
C GLN A 749 -35.87 10.06 -27.25
N ALA A 750 -36.20 10.87 -26.22
CA ALA A 750 -36.10 12.32 -26.28
C ALA A 750 -34.65 12.78 -26.44
N PHE A 751 -33.72 12.17 -25.70
CA PHE A 751 -32.29 12.44 -25.81
C PHE A 751 -31.73 12.05 -27.19
N LEU A 752 -32.09 10.87 -27.72
CA LEU A 752 -31.63 10.45 -29.04
C LEU A 752 -32.23 11.31 -30.18
N ASP A 753 -33.49 11.73 -30.07
CA ASP A 753 -34.14 12.61 -31.04
C ASP A 753 -33.51 14.01 -31.05
N GLU A 754 -33.20 14.58 -29.88
CA GLU A 754 -32.53 15.88 -29.74
C GLU A 754 -31.16 15.88 -30.42
N TRP A 755 -30.30 14.90 -30.10
CA TRP A 755 -28.89 14.92 -30.49
C TRP A 755 -28.57 14.24 -31.82
N MET A 756 -29.33 13.22 -32.23
CA MET A 756 -29.09 12.45 -33.46
C MET A 756 -30.33 12.32 -34.36
N GLY A 757 -31.52 12.67 -33.87
CA GLY A 757 -32.78 12.51 -34.61
C GLY A 757 -32.84 13.28 -35.93
N HIS A 758 -32.07 14.37 -36.04
CA HIS A 758 -31.96 15.20 -37.24
C HIS A 758 -31.18 14.54 -38.42
N ILE A 759 -30.68 13.31 -38.26
CA ILE A 759 -30.04 12.53 -39.33
C ILE A 759 -31.03 11.46 -39.81
N PRO A 760 -31.75 11.65 -40.93
CA PRO A 760 -32.84 10.76 -41.34
C PRO A 760 -32.35 9.38 -41.79
N GLU A 761 -31.08 9.22 -42.16
CA GLU A 761 -30.52 7.92 -42.58
C GLU A 761 -30.20 6.97 -41.41
N LEU A 762 -30.24 7.44 -40.16
CA LEU A 762 -29.95 6.60 -38.98
C LEU A 762 -31.17 5.80 -38.51
N GLY A 763 -30.92 4.54 -38.16
CA GLY A 763 -31.78 3.79 -37.27
C GLY A 763 -31.38 4.07 -35.81
N LEU A 764 -32.36 4.32 -34.95
CA LEU A 764 -32.13 4.59 -33.53
C LEU A 764 -32.82 3.52 -32.69
N SER A 765 -32.17 3.08 -31.62
CA SER A 765 -32.67 2.11 -30.67
C SER A 765 -32.43 2.61 -29.26
N ALA A 766 -33.52 2.89 -28.53
CA ALA A 766 -33.52 3.49 -27.18
C ALA A 766 -33.85 2.45 -26.09
N GLU A 767 -33.50 2.78 -24.85
CA GLU A 767 -33.68 1.96 -23.63
C GLU A 767 -33.25 0.49 -23.85
N HIS A 768 -32.00 0.29 -24.27
CA HIS A 768 -31.37 -1.01 -24.54
C HIS A 768 -32.10 -1.90 -25.56
N GLY A 769 -32.94 -1.31 -26.43
CA GLY A 769 -33.70 -2.04 -27.45
C GLY A 769 -35.19 -2.14 -27.22
N CYS A 770 -35.74 -1.40 -26.26
CA CYS A 770 -37.19 -1.34 -26.08
C CYS A 770 -37.90 -0.56 -27.17
N PHE A 771 -37.29 0.51 -27.69
CA PHE A 771 -37.90 1.38 -28.69
C PHE A 771 -37.02 1.46 -29.93
N ILE A 772 -37.63 1.38 -31.11
CA ILE A 772 -36.94 1.43 -32.40
C ILE A 772 -37.50 2.57 -33.25
N ARG A 773 -36.63 3.45 -33.73
CA ARG A 773 -36.93 4.39 -34.82
C ARG A 773 -36.21 3.90 -36.07
N LYS A 774 -36.96 3.57 -37.13
CA LYS A 774 -36.38 3.07 -38.39
C LYS A 774 -35.70 4.20 -39.18
N PRO A 775 -34.68 3.90 -40.00
CA PRO A 775 -34.15 4.87 -40.97
C PRO A 775 -35.28 5.47 -41.82
N ARG A 776 -35.28 6.79 -41.97
CA ARG A 776 -36.26 7.60 -42.70
C ARG A 776 -37.69 7.53 -42.14
N SER A 777 -37.82 7.23 -40.85
CA SER A 777 -39.05 7.28 -40.08
C SER A 777 -38.86 8.18 -38.86
N ASP A 778 -39.87 8.99 -38.55
CA ASP A 778 -39.93 9.76 -37.30
C ASP A 778 -40.68 8.99 -36.19
N ASP A 779 -41.43 7.95 -36.56
CA ASP A 779 -42.19 7.12 -35.62
C ASP A 779 -41.31 6.14 -34.83
N TRP A 780 -41.51 6.09 -33.50
CA TRP A 780 -40.89 5.13 -32.58
C TRP A 780 -41.81 3.92 -32.33
N GLU A 781 -41.37 2.72 -32.73
CA GLU A 781 -42.01 1.44 -32.40
C GLU A 781 -41.68 1.05 -30.94
N ASN A 782 -42.70 0.85 -30.10
CA ASN A 782 -42.53 0.30 -28.74
C ASN A 782 -42.65 -1.23 -28.75
N LEU A 783 -41.55 -1.94 -28.49
CA LEU A 783 -41.54 -3.40 -28.47
C LEU A 783 -42.06 -4.02 -27.17
N ALA A 784 -42.17 -3.23 -26.09
CA ALA A 784 -42.63 -3.68 -24.78
C ALA A 784 -44.09 -3.28 -24.46
N GLU A 785 -44.83 -2.71 -25.42
CA GLU A 785 -46.19 -2.17 -25.22
C GLU A 785 -47.19 -3.22 -24.70
N LYS A 786 -46.98 -4.50 -25.01
CA LYS A 786 -47.83 -5.62 -24.58
C LYS A 786 -47.38 -6.28 -23.27
N THR A 787 -46.30 -5.79 -22.65
CA THR A 787 -45.68 -6.39 -21.46
C THR A 787 -46.27 -5.78 -20.19
N ASN A 788 -46.63 -6.64 -19.22
CA ASN A 788 -47.13 -6.19 -17.93
C ASN A 788 -46.00 -5.59 -17.07
N MET A 789 -46.03 -4.28 -16.84
CA MET A 789 -45.04 -3.54 -16.05
C MET A 789 -45.32 -3.53 -14.54
N GLY A 790 -46.20 -4.40 -14.03
CA GLY A 790 -46.54 -4.49 -12.60
C GLY A 790 -45.34 -4.67 -11.67
N TRP A 791 -44.31 -5.37 -12.15
CA TRP A 791 -43.01 -5.54 -11.48
C TRP A 791 -42.36 -4.22 -11.05
N GLN A 792 -42.56 -3.12 -11.79
CA GLN A 792 -41.97 -1.82 -11.46
C GLN A 792 -42.37 -1.36 -10.06
N LYS A 793 -43.60 -1.65 -9.62
CA LYS A 793 -44.07 -1.22 -8.30
C LYS A 793 -43.33 -1.95 -7.18
N GLU A 794 -43.19 -3.28 -7.28
CA GLU A 794 -42.46 -4.09 -6.30
C GLU A 794 -40.97 -3.71 -6.25
N VAL A 795 -40.32 -3.53 -7.41
CA VAL A 795 -38.92 -3.04 -7.46
C VAL A 795 -38.79 -1.63 -6.88
N MET A 796 -39.74 -0.74 -7.15
CA MET A 796 -39.70 0.64 -6.66
C MET A 796 -39.81 0.70 -5.12
N GLU A 797 -40.63 -0.17 -4.51
CA GLU A 797 -40.73 -0.29 -3.05
C GLU A 797 -39.41 -0.79 -2.43
N VAL A 798 -38.77 -1.81 -3.02
CA VAL A 798 -37.46 -2.32 -2.58
C VAL A 798 -36.37 -1.25 -2.77
N PHE A 799 -36.24 -0.65 -3.94
CA PHE A 799 -35.26 0.41 -4.20
C PHE A 799 -35.44 1.62 -3.28
N GLN A 800 -36.67 2.02 -2.96
CA GLN A 800 -36.94 3.09 -2.01
C GLN A 800 -36.41 2.74 -0.61
N HIS A 801 -36.63 1.51 -0.14
CA HIS A 801 -36.10 1.02 1.14
C HIS A 801 -34.57 1.12 1.22
N TYR A 802 -33.85 0.69 0.19
CA TYR A 802 -32.38 0.79 0.16
C TYR A 802 -31.89 2.23 -0.06
N ALA A 803 -32.61 3.05 -0.82
CA ALA A 803 -32.23 4.44 -1.05
C ALA A 803 -32.30 5.29 0.23
N GLU A 804 -33.37 5.15 1.02
CA GLU A 804 -33.53 5.84 2.31
C GLU A 804 -32.45 5.46 3.33
N ARG A 805 -31.98 4.22 3.27
CA ARG A 805 -30.90 3.70 4.13
C ARG A 805 -29.50 4.09 3.66
N THR A 806 -29.32 4.43 2.39
CA THR A 806 -28.01 4.60 1.74
C THR A 806 -27.81 6.05 1.30
N GLN A 807 -27.24 6.87 2.18
CA GLN A 807 -26.98 8.28 1.92
C GLN A 807 -26.20 8.51 0.61
N GLY A 808 -26.63 9.49 -0.17
CA GLY A 808 -26.05 9.83 -1.48
C GLY A 808 -26.56 8.97 -2.64
N SER A 809 -27.25 7.87 -2.38
CA SER A 809 -27.91 7.10 -3.45
C SER A 809 -29.20 7.77 -3.95
N PHE A 810 -29.60 7.45 -5.18
CA PHE A 810 -30.86 7.91 -5.78
C PHE A 810 -31.39 6.89 -6.79
N ILE A 811 -32.66 7.00 -7.16
CA ILE A 811 -33.31 6.06 -8.07
C ILE A 811 -33.67 6.79 -9.37
N GLU A 812 -33.21 6.27 -10.48
CA GLU A 812 -33.57 6.70 -11.84
C GLU A 812 -34.70 5.80 -12.35
N ARG A 813 -35.76 6.42 -12.88
CA ARG A 813 -36.91 5.72 -13.46
C ARG A 813 -36.97 5.97 -14.96
N LYS A 814 -36.61 4.96 -15.75
CA LYS A 814 -36.83 4.90 -17.20
C LYS A 814 -38.22 4.33 -17.50
N ARG A 815 -38.63 4.22 -18.77
CA ARG A 815 -39.97 3.68 -19.11
C ARG A 815 -40.03 2.17 -18.88
N VAL A 816 -38.96 1.44 -19.20
CA VAL A 816 -38.92 -0.03 -19.04
C VAL A 816 -37.80 -0.56 -18.14
N ALA A 817 -37.02 0.32 -17.52
CA ALA A 817 -36.00 -0.06 -16.54
C ALA A 817 -36.08 0.85 -15.30
N LEU A 818 -35.70 0.29 -14.15
CA LEU A 818 -35.47 1.03 -12.92
C LEU A 818 -34.00 0.86 -12.54
N THR A 819 -33.30 1.95 -12.25
CA THR A 819 -31.86 1.92 -11.93
C THR A 819 -31.61 2.64 -10.61
N TRP A 820 -31.16 1.91 -9.60
CA TRP A 820 -30.71 2.50 -8.34
C TRP A 820 -29.21 2.80 -8.40
N HIS A 821 -28.86 4.08 -8.26
CA HIS A 821 -27.48 4.57 -8.33
C HIS A 821 -26.94 4.83 -6.93
N TYR A 822 -25.87 4.13 -6.56
CA TYR A 822 -25.20 4.29 -5.25
C TYR A 822 -23.77 4.84 -5.38
N ARG A 823 -23.35 5.28 -6.57
CA ARG A 823 -22.00 5.84 -6.85
C ARG A 823 -21.57 7.01 -5.96
N ARG A 824 -22.51 7.77 -5.37
CA ARG A 824 -22.21 8.88 -4.43
C ARG A 824 -22.28 8.48 -2.95
N ALA A 825 -22.64 7.24 -2.64
CA ALA A 825 -22.59 6.69 -1.29
C ALA A 825 -21.16 6.34 -0.89
N ASP A 826 -20.95 5.94 0.37
CA ASP A 826 -19.69 5.30 0.79
C ASP A 826 -19.45 4.03 -0.05
N PRO A 827 -18.25 3.82 -0.64
CA PRO A 827 -18.03 2.70 -1.56
C PRO A 827 -18.23 1.31 -0.93
N GLU A 828 -17.85 1.14 0.34
CA GLU A 828 -17.96 -0.15 1.03
C GLU A 828 -19.42 -0.40 1.46
N TYR A 829 -20.08 0.60 2.03
CA TYR A 829 -21.47 0.49 2.47
C TYR A 829 -22.46 0.42 1.29
N GLY A 830 -22.25 1.23 0.23
CA GLY A 830 -23.06 1.21 -0.98
C GLY A 830 -22.98 -0.12 -1.71
N ALA A 831 -21.76 -0.68 -1.85
CA ALA A 831 -21.59 -2.01 -2.44
C ALA A 831 -22.18 -3.13 -1.57
N PHE A 832 -22.16 -3.01 -0.24
CA PHE A 832 -22.85 -3.93 0.67
C PHE A 832 -24.38 -3.86 0.47
N GLN A 833 -24.95 -2.66 0.53
CA GLN A 833 -26.39 -2.43 0.34
C GLN A 833 -26.87 -2.88 -1.05
N ALA A 834 -26.03 -2.77 -2.09
CA ALA A 834 -26.33 -3.30 -3.43
C ALA A 834 -26.36 -4.82 -3.50
N ARG A 835 -25.54 -5.54 -2.73
CA ARG A 835 -25.63 -7.00 -2.65
C ARG A 835 -26.89 -7.46 -1.94
N GLU A 836 -27.24 -6.82 -0.81
CA GLU A 836 -28.47 -7.15 -0.09
C GLU A 836 -29.73 -6.81 -0.91
N CYS A 837 -29.77 -5.62 -1.53
CA CYS A 837 -30.86 -5.20 -2.43
C CYS A 837 -31.01 -6.14 -3.63
N ARG A 838 -29.90 -6.53 -4.28
CA ARG A 838 -29.91 -7.50 -5.37
C ARG A 838 -30.48 -8.85 -4.91
N LYS A 839 -30.01 -9.37 -3.78
CA LYS A 839 -30.47 -10.64 -3.21
C LYS A 839 -31.97 -10.59 -2.90
N GLU A 840 -32.46 -9.49 -2.33
CA GLU A 840 -33.88 -9.32 -2.04
C GLU A 840 -34.72 -9.32 -3.34
N LEU A 841 -34.27 -8.64 -4.40
CA LEU A 841 -34.93 -8.64 -5.70
C LEU A 841 -34.92 -10.01 -6.40
N GLU A 842 -33.79 -10.73 -6.33
CA GLU A 842 -33.66 -12.12 -6.80
C GLU A 842 -34.57 -13.08 -6.02
N GLU A 843 -34.73 -12.87 -4.70
CA GLU A 843 -35.56 -13.72 -3.86
C GLU A 843 -37.06 -13.41 -3.91
N THR A 844 -37.46 -12.20 -4.34
CA THR A 844 -38.87 -11.73 -4.35
C THR A 844 -39.40 -11.50 -5.76
N VAL A 845 -38.88 -10.51 -6.48
CA VAL A 845 -39.41 -10.03 -7.76
C VAL A 845 -39.14 -11.04 -8.88
N MET A 846 -37.90 -11.55 -9.01
CA MET A 846 -37.52 -12.50 -10.07
C MET A 846 -38.26 -13.85 -10.00
N LYS A 847 -38.84 -14.21 -8.85
CA LYS A 847 -39.68 -15.42 -8.72
C LYS A 847 -41.13 -15.21 -9.17
N ARG A 848 -41.57 -13.95 -9.34
CA ARG A 848 -42.93 -13.56 -9.70
C ARG A 848 -43.02 -13.00 -11.13
N TRP A 849 -41.95 -12.37 -11.60
CA TRP A 849 -41.89 -11.63 -12.85
C TRP A 849 -40.67 -12.02 -13.67
N ASP A 850 -40.81 -12.05 -14.99
CA ASP A 850 -39.72 -12.30 -15.94
C ASP A 850 -38.86 -11.03 -16.11
N VAL A 851 -38.04 -10.76 -15.08
CA VAL A 851 -37.12 -9.62 -15.01
C VAL A 851 -35.71 -10.07 -14.64
N GLU A 852 -34.74 -9.34 -15.14
CA GLU A 852 -33.31 -9.50 -14.89
C GLU A 852 -32.83 -8.37 -13.96
N VAL A 853 -32.03 -8.71 -12.95
CA VAL A 853 -31.39 -7.76 -12.03
C VAL A 853 -29.89 -7.70 -12.36
N MET A 854 -29.45 -6.60 -12.96
CA MET A 854 -28.07 -6.37 -13.39
C MET A 854 -27.32 -5.46 -12.41
N ALA A 855 -26.13 -5.86 -11.99
CA ALA A 855 -25.20 -4.96 -11.29
C ALA A 855 -24.27 -4.29 -12.31
N GLY A 856 -24.25 -2.96 -12.33
CA GLY A 856 -23.34 -2.16 -13.14
C GLY A 856 -22.33 -1.38 -12.29
N LYS A 857 -21.62 -0.41 -12.90
CA LYS A 857 -20.55 0.37 -12.24
C LYS A 857 -21.14 1.32 -11.18
N ALA A 858 -21.29 0.80 -9.96
CA ALA A 858 -21.92 1.45 -8.80
C ALA A 858 -23.41 1.80 -8.98
N ASN A 859 -24.14 0.92 -9.67
CA ASN A 859 -25.61 0.94 -9.78
C ASN A 859 -26.19 -0.49 -9.86
N LEU A 860 -27.49 -0.60 -9.65
CA LEU A 860 -28.27 -1.83 -9.78
C LEU A 860 -29.48 -1.53 -10.66
N GLU A 861 -29.61 -2.21 -11.79
CA GLU A 861 -30.67 -2.01 -12.79
C GLU A 861 -31.59 -3.23 -12.85
N VAL A 862 -32.91 -3.01 -12.90
CA VAL A 862 -33.91 -4.04 -13.14
C VAL A 862 -34.67 -3.74 -14.43
N ARG A 863 -34.71 -4.73 -15.33
CA ARG A 863 -35.36 -4.66 -16.64
C ARG A 863 -36.03 -6.00 -16.98
N PRO A 864 -37.02 -6.05 -17.89
CA PRO A 864 -37.55 -7.33 -18.39
C PRO A 864 -36.50 -8.12 -19.17
N THR A 865 -36.47 -9.44 -19.02
CA THR A 865 -35.42 -10.32 -19.58
C THR A 865 -35.29 -10.24 -21.12
N PHE A 866 -36.38 -9.91 -21.82
CA PHE A 866 -36.39 -9.75 -23.28
C PHE A 866 -35.81 -8.42 -23.79
N VAL A 867 -35.57 -7.43 -22.92
CA VAL A 867 -35.05 -6.10 -23.28
C VAL A 867 -33.53 -6.07 -23.12
N ASN A 868 -32.80 -6.55 -24.12
CA ASN A 868 -31.34 -6.44 -24.17
C ASN A 868 -30.84 -6.05 -25.58
N LYS A 869 -29.63 -5.46 -25.63
CA LYS A 869 -29.02 -5.00 -26.90
C LYS A 869 -28.79 -6.17 -27.88
N GLY A 870 -28.53 -7.37 -27.36
CA GLY A 870 -28.37 -8.60 -28.15
C GLY A 870 -29.62 -9.01 -28.94
N PHE A 871 -30.82 -8.75 -28.41
CA PHE A 871 -32.08 -8.97 -29.12
C PHE A 871 -32.21 -8.05 -30.34
N ILE A 872 -31.80 -6.79 -30.22
CA ILE A 872 -31.76 -5.85 -31.36
C ILE A 872 -30.72 -6.29 -32.39
N ALA A 873 -29.50 -6.62 -31.98
CA ALA A 873 -28.49 -7.14 -32.90
C ALA A 873 -29.01 -8.37 -33.68
N THR A 874 -29.69 -9.30 -32.98
CA THR A 874 -30.34 -10.48 -33.57
C THR A 874 -31.45 -10.09 -34.55
N ARG A 875 -32.30 -9.11 -34.20
CA ARG A 875 -33.38 -8.63 -35.08
C ARG A 875 -32.83 -7.95 -36.33
N LEU A 876 -31.85 -7.06 -36.20
CA LEU A 876 -31.24 -6.35 -37.32
C LEU A 876 -30.59 -7.32 -38.30
N VAL A 877 -29.78 -8.28 -37.83
CA VAL A 877 -29.19 -9.30 -38.71
C VAL A 877 -30.26 -10.10 -39.46
N ASN A 878 -31.37 -10.47 -38.81
CA ASN A 878 -32.47 -11.16 -39.48
C ASN A 878 -33.25 -10.26 -40.48
N GLU A 879 -33.46 -8.98 -40.16
CA GLU A 879 -34.19 -8.01 -40.99
C GLU A 879 -33.40 -7.64 -42.27
N TYR A 880 -32.08 -7.48 -42.16
CA TYR A 880 -31.19 -7.32 -43.32
C TYR A 880 -30.89 -8.66 -44.03
N GLY A 881 -31.11 -9.80 -43.35
CA GLY A 881 -31.21 -11.15 -43.91
C GLY A 881 -30.10 -12.11 -43.46
N THR A 882 -30.38 -13.41 -43.53
CA THR A 882 -29.42 -14.49 -43.18
C THR A 882 -29.17 -15.49 -44.31
N MET A 883 -29.96 -15.45 -45.39
CA MET A 883 -29.80 -16.35 -46.54
C MET A 883 -28.62 -15.95 -47.45
N PRO A 884 -27.99 -16.90 -48.17
CA PRO A 884 -26.96 -16.60 -49.17
C PRO A 884 -27.39 -15.53 -50.18
N GLY A 885 -26.55 -14.51 -50.40
CA GLY A 885 -26.85 -13.36 -51.25
C GLY A 885 -27.82 -12.32 -50.65
N LYS A 886 -28.45 -12.62 -49.50
CA LYS A 886 -29.22 -11.64 -48.73
C LYS A 886 -28.45 -11.09 -47.52
N ALA A 887 -27.65 -11.93 -46.86
CA ALA A 887 -26.94 -11.59 -45.63
C ALA A 887 -25.98 -10.38 -45.73
N PRO A 888 -25.70 -9.69 -44.61
CA PRO A 888 -24.64 -8.68 -44.54
C PRO A 888 -23.27 -9.25 -44.94
N GLU A 889 -22.58 -8.56 -45.83
CA GLU A 889 -21.22 -8.92 -46.27
C GLU A 889 -20.14 -8.26 -45.39
N PHE A 890 -20.57 -7.37 -44.48
CA PHE A 890 -19.77 -6.67 -43.49
C PHE A 890 -20.67 -6.27 -42.32
N ILE A 891 -20.24 -6.54 -41.10
CA ILE A 891 -20.86 -6.09 -39.86
C ILE A 891 -19.77 -5.47 -38.99
N LEU A 892 -19.97 -4.23 -38.53
CA LEU A 892 -19.14 -3.58 -37.52
C LEU A 892 -20.00 -3.29 -36.29
N CYS A 893 -19.67 -3.90 -35.16
CA CYS A 893 -20.34 -3.73 -33.87
C CYS A 893 -19.35 -3.16 -32.86
N LEU A 894 -19.66 -1.98 -32.29
CA LEU A 894 -18.82 -1.29 -31.33
C LEU A 894 -19.58 -1.07 -30.01
N GLY A 895 -18.93 -1.37 -28.88
CA GLY A 895 -19.48 -1.21 -27.53
C GLY A 895 -18.38 -1.15 -26.46
N ASP A 896 -18.65 -0.59 -25.28
CA ASP A 896 -17.68 -0.39 -24.19
C ASP A 896 -18.08 -1.11 -22.89
N ASP A 897 -19.38 -1.39 -22.68
CA ASP A 897 -19.92 -1.82 -21.39
C ASP A 897 -20.18 -3.34 -21.30
N PHE A 898 -20.94 -3.77 -20.29
CA PHE A 898 -21.35 -5.16 -20.11
C PHE A 898 -22.62 -5.52 -20.91
N THR A 899 -23.50 -4.55 -21.15
CA THR A 899 -24.72 -4.75 -21.96
C THR A 899 -24.40 -4.90 -23.46
N ASP A 900 -23.23 -4.43 -23.90
CA ASP A 900 -22.72 -4.62 -25.25
C ASP A 900 -22.20 -6.04 -25.51
N GLU A 901 -21.78 -6.76 -24.47
CA GLU A 901 -21.37 -8.18 -24.59
C GLU A 901 -22.54 -9.04 -25.08
N ASP A 902 -23.79 -8.66 -24.79
CA ASP A 902 -24.98 -9.31 -25.36
C ASP A 902 -25.07 -9.15 -26.89
N MET A 903 -24.58 -8.03 -27.45
CA MET A 903 -24.50 -7.84 -28.91
C MET A 903 -23.40 -8.70 -29.52
N PHE A 904 -22.24 -8.80 -28.88
CA PHE A 904 -21.14 -9.63 -29.36
C PHE A 904 -21.54 -11.12 -29.32
N ARG A 905 -22.13 -11.58 -28.22
CA ARG A 905 -22.69 -12.93 -28.06
C ARG A 905 -23.81 -13.24 -29.05
N ALA A 906 -24.66 -12.26 -29.35
CA ALA A 906 -25.71 -12.41 -30.36
C ALA A 906 -25.12 -12.64 -31.76
N LEU A 907 -24.08 -11.90 -32.15
CA LEU A 907 -23.42 -12.05 -33.44
C LEU A 907 -22.74 -13.42 -33.62
N GLN A 908 -22.15 -13.98 -32.57
CA GLN A 908 -21.54 -15.31 -32.60
C GLN A 908 -22.54 -16.46 -32.86
N LYS A 909 -23.84 -16.25 -32.59
CA LYS A 909 -24.89 -17.27 -32.80
C LYS A 909 -25.31 -17.44 -34.26
N PHE A 910 -24.89 -16.54 -35.16
CA PHE A 910 -25.19 -16.63 -36.58
C PHE A 910 -24.03 -17.31 -37.34
N ASP A 911 -24.37 -18.20 -38.27
CA ASP A 911 -23.41 -18.84 -39.19
C ASP A 911 -22.99 -17.85 -40.30
N LEU A 912 -22.28 -16.80 -39.90
CA LEU A 912 -21.71 -15.78 -40.77
C LEU A 912 -20.19 -15.98 -40.88
N PRO A 913 -19.57 -15.75 -42.05
CA PRO A 913 -18.12 -15.83 -42.17
C PRO A 913 -17.41 -14.89 -41.20
N SER A 914 -16.45 -15.41 -40.42
CA SER A 914 -15.68 -14.62 -39.43
C SER A 914 -14.85 -13.49 -40.03
N SER A 915 -14.67 -13.47 -41.35
CA SER A 915 -14.08 -12.34 -42.10
C SER A 915 -15.03 -11.16 -42.32
N HIS A 916 -16.34 -11.37 -42.14
CA HIS A 916 -17.40 -10.37 -42.34
C HIS A 916 -17.80 -9.67 -41.04
N VAL A 917 -17.61 -10.31 -39.88
CA VAL A 917 -18.03 -9.80 -38.56
C VAL A 917 -16.85 -9.18 -37.82
N TYR A 918 -17.01 -7.93 -37.40
CA TYR A 918 -16.06 -7.19 -36.58
C TYR A 918 -16.78 -6.71 -35.31
N SER A 919 -16.82 -7.55 -34.27
CA SER A 919 -17.13 -7.11 -32.91
C SER A 919 -15.89 -6.48 -32.30
N VAL A 920 -16.04 -5.28 -31.74
CA VAL A 920 -14.93 -4.49 -31.19
C VAL A 920 -15.33 -3.91 -29.84
N THR A 921 -14.57 -4.22 -28.80
CA THR A 921 -14.72 -3.61 -27.48
C THR A 921 -13.96 -2.28 -27.43
N VAL A 922 -14.53 -1.25 -26.79
CA VAL A 922 -13.88 0.05 -26.59
C VAL A 922 -13.40 0.13 -25.13
N GLY A 923 -12.11 0.33 -24.93
CA GLY A 923 -11.47 0.38 -23.61
C GLY A 923 -10.13 -0.35 -23.57
N ALA A 924 -9.68 -0.70 -22.35
CA ALA A 924 -8.40 -1.36 -22.14
C ALA A 924 -8.36 -2.77 -22.79
N SER A 925 -7.22 -3.13 -23.38
CA SER A 925 -6.97 -4.41 -24.07
C SER A 925 -7.02 -5.66 -23.18
N SER A 926 -7.20 -5.46 -21.87
CA SER A 926 -7.33 -6.45 -20.81
C SER A 926 -8.78 -6.65 -20.33
N LYS A 927 -9.74 -5.87 -20.84
CA LYS A 927 -11.17 -6.12 -20.59
C LYS A 927 -11.52 -7.50 -21.13
N GLN A 928 -11.96 -8.41 -20.26
CA GLN A 928 -12.55 -9.68 -20.70
C GLN A 928 -13.82 -9.38 -21.51
N THR A 929 -13.87 -9.87 -22.75
CA THR A 929 -14.92 -9.55 -23.73
C THR A 929 -15.10 -10.71 -24.71
N GLU A 930 -16.31 -10.86 -25.25
CA GLU A 930 -16.62 -11.75 -26.37
C GLU A 930 -16.36 -11.07 -27.74
N ALA A 931 -15.86 -9.83 -27.75
CA ALA A 931 -15.43 -9.13 -28.95
C ALA A 931 -14.16 -9.74 -29.56
N SER A 932 -14.07 -9.72 -30.90
CA SER A 932 -12.89 -10.24 -31.62
C SER A 932 -11.73 -9.25 -31.71
N TRP A 933 -11.96 -7.97 -31.40
CA TRP A 933 -10.97 -6.88 -31.50
C TRP A 933 -11.18 -5.84 -30.38
N HIS A 934 -10.18 -4.99 -30.13
CA HIS A 934 -10.33 -3.81 -29.28
C HIS A 934 -9.91 -2.49 -29.97
N LEU A 935 -10.41 -1.38 -29.43
CA LEU A 935 -9.94 -0.01 -29.62
C LEU A 935 -9.83 0.67 -28.24
N LEU A 936 -8.84 1.54 -28.04
CA LEU A 936 -8.55 2.09 -26.71
C LEU A 936 -9.55 3.17 -26.26
N GLU A 937 -9.92 4.09 -27.17
CA GLU A 937 -10.73 5.28 -26.83
C GLU A 937 -11.83 5.57 -27.88
N PRO A 938 -12.89 6.32 -27.51
CA PRO A 938 -13.87 6.87 -28.47
C PRO A 938 -13.23 7.66 -29.63
N ALA A 939 -12.09 8.31 -29.39
CA ALA A 939 -11.36 9.01 -30.43
C ALA A 939 -10.88 8.08 -31.56
N ASP A 940 -10.48 6.84 -31.23
CA ASP A 940 -10.09 5.82 -32.20
C ASP A 940 -11.28 5.24 -32.97
N VAL A 941 -12.45 5.15 -32.34
CA VAL A 941 -13.71 4.80 -33.01
C VAL A 941 -14.00 5.81 -34.13
N ILE A 942 -14.01 7.09 -33.79
CA ILE A 942 -14.26 8.18 -34.77
C ILE A 942 -13.15 8.27 -35.82
N GLY A 943 -11.89 8.02 -35.45
CA GLY A 943 -10.79 7.89 -36.40
C GLY A 943 -10.97 6.75 -37.39
N THR A 944 -11.43 5.58 -36.91
CA THR A 944 -11.68 4.39 -37.72
C THR A 944 -12.86 4.61 -38.67
N ILE A 945 -13.97 5.20 -38.20
CA ILE A 945 -15.13 5.52 -39.07
C ILE A 945 -14.76 6.59 -40.11
N GLY A 946 -13.98 7.62 -39.72
CA GLY A 946 -13.48 8.63 -40.67
C GLY A 946 -12.63 8.04 -41.79
N MET A 947 -11.83 7.00 -41.52
CA MET A 947 -11.08 6.25 -42.53
C MET A 947 -12.01 5.50 -43.51
N LEU A 948 -13.13 4.94 -43.04
CA LEU A 948 -14.13 4.29 -43.90
C LEU A 948 -14.78 5.31 -44.85
N ASN A 949 -15.20 6.47 -44.33
CA ASN A 949 -15.84 7.55 -45.11
C ASN A 949 -14.92 8.06 -46.22
N ASN A 950 -13.65 8.37 -45.91
CA ASN A 950 -12.66 8.82 -46.89
C ASN A 950 -12.36 7.79 -47.99
N SER A 951 -12.72 6.52 -47.78
CA SER A 951 -12.55 5.47 -48.78
C SER A 951 -13.75 5.31 -49.72
N SER A 952 -14.93 5.81 -49.35
CA SER A 952 -16.10 5.87 -50.23
C SER A 952 -15.97 6.99 -51.27
N SER A 953 -15.36 8.13 -50.93
CA SER A 953 -15.22 9.30 -51.82
C SER A 953 -14.23 9.11 -52.98
N ASN A 954 -13.27 8.18 -52.87
CA ASN A 954 -12.34 7.84 -53.96
C ASN A 954 -12.85 6.72 -54.90
N GLN A 955 -14.17 6.45 -54.93
CA GLN A 955 -14.80 5.53 -55.90
C GLN A 955 -15.55 6.25 -57.04
N GLU A 956 -15.62 7.59 -57.02
CA GLU A 956 -16.23 8.41 -58.08
C GLU A 956 -15.20 9.37 -58.70
N TYR A 957 -14.20 8.83 -59.42
CA TYR A 957 -13.43 9.51 -60.46
C TYR A 957 -12.80 8.50 -61.44
#